data_AF-A0A817TV09-F1
#
_entry.id   AF-A0A817TV09-F1
#
_cell.length_a   1.000
_cell.length_b   1.000
_cell.length_c   1.000
_cell.angle_alpha   90.00
_cell.angle_beta   90.00
_cell.angle_gamma   90.00
#
_symmetry.space_group_name_H-M   'P 1'
#
loop_
_entity.id
_entity.type
_entity.pdbx_description
1 polymer ?
#
loop_
_entity_poly.entity_id
_entity_poly.type
_entity_poly.pdbx_seq_one_letter_code
_entity_poly.pdbx_strand_id
1 'polypeptide(L)'
;MNQSEEDKICRFQELVPWKNREYIIHFLKLYEWNFEFAVEGFFLNADENEDENQQEQMTLKQSSTQLYNSFNQATNYSIRTVNASARTSFIIDVDQLLARDVNTTSSIFHNINQFHQNKQRILQYIDSNIIGRNSLIITPWRPRTIVYADYIASGRALLFLEHYMIDNVLPHYVNTQSKNNACESQTTKLREGSRALIKKYVNANDDDVVIFVGSGSTDAISKLVNVLNLKDERIQDQTVVFTSTFEHDSNIVPWVETGVEFVRIPNNEQGLLDENFLKAKLEYYHIDRQKHIMCTFNAASNITGVLTDADRISTLVHQYNGWIFWDYSTAAPYLKIDMNSSKIAYKDAVFISTHKFIGGLGAPDILIAKKKLFTNESPVNYAGGTINFVTRTRIEYVNDIEIREEGGSPDILGSIRAGLVFHLKESVDCHFIEERENELVEKFRKHFKNHPTLKVLGSLNIRRLAIFSFLIYVPMFKKFLHHNFICVLLNDLFGIQVNSECSCAGPYVLDLLNIDDATAEIYTQFAAGDENNPSASISRIPLMRPGFTRFNLSYFANDDEIDYILNAIDFIANYGWMFLSLYTYNPDTSIWSLRDISSKNYLSQLHSLRTITYEDGTMQENTQKSEKKTFDSNISQSLITTNSNDPIEQAKSIVENIPEYISNHVDHIPNDPILNVPNIYINLIWFVTPIQIIRKIADDFKQKQETERSQLPFYPRFNE
;
A
#
# COMPACT_ATOMS: atom_id res chain seq x y z
N MET A 1 19.05 -36.56 -1.25
CA MET A 1 19.16 -35.15 -1.69
C MET A 1 19.77 -34.95 -3.07
N ASN A 2 20.67 -35.82 -3.59
CA ASN A 2 21.25 -35.67 -4.93
C ASN A 2 20.63 -36.62 -5.98
N GLN A 3 19.36 -36.41 -6.35
CA GLN A 3 18.75 -37.10 -7.50
C GLN A 3 18.22 -36.08 -8.50
N SER A 4 18.33 -36.39 -9.80
CA SER A 4 17.83 -35.55 -10.89
C SER A 4 16.30 -35.41 -10.83
N GLU A 5 15.73 -34.36 -11.44
CA GLU A 5 14.26 -34.21 -11.51
C GLU A 5 13.59 -35.41 -12.17
N GLU A 6 14.22 -36.00 -13.19
CA GLU A 6 13.71 -37.18 -13.89
C GLU A 6 13.67 -38.42 -12.99
N ASP A 7 14.68 -38.62 -12.13
CA ASP A 7 14.71 -39.72 -11.16
C ASP A 7 13.61 -39.58 -10.09
N LYS A 8 13.34 -38.35 -9.64
CA LYS A 8 12.28 -38.05 -8.67
C LYS A 8 10.89 -38.26 -9.28
N ILE A 9 10.70 -37.89 -10.55
CA ILE A 9 9.47 -38.17 -11.30
C ILE A 9 9.28 -39.67 -11.42
N CYS A 10 10.28 -40.43 -11.87
CA CYS A 10 10.20 -41.90 -12.01
C CYS A 10 9.84 -42.60 -10.68
N ARG A 11 10.39 -42.12 -9.56
CA ARG A 11 10.15 -42.73 -8.24
C ARG A 11 8.78 -42.36 -7.66
N PHE A 12 8.33 -41.11 -7.83
CA PHE A 12 6.96 -40.70 -7.53
C PHE A 12 5.94 -41.50 -8.35
N GLN A 13 6.31 -41.74 -9.61
CA GLN A 13 5.57 -42.53 -10.55
C GLN A 13 5.39 -43.99 -10.05
N GLU A 14 6.42 -44.63 -9.50
CA GLU A 14 6.34 -46.01 -8.96
C GLU A 14 5.45 -46.15 -7.71
N LEU A 15 5.31 -45.10 -6.91
CA LEU A 15 4.68 -45.14 -5.58
C LEU A 15 3.21 -44.69 -5.55
N VAL A 16 2.72 -44.06 -6.61
CA VAL A 16 1.33 -43.56 -6.70
C VAL A 16 0.47 -44.50 -7.56
N PRO A 17 -0.71 -44.96 -7.09
CA PRO A 17 -1.61 -45.79 -7.87
C PRO A 17 -1.90 -45.16 -9.24
N TRP A 18 -1.79 -45.97 -10.31
CA TRP A 18 -1.90 -45.55 -11.71
C TRP A 18 -3.10 -44.63 -12.04
N LYS A 19 -4.20 -44.75 -11.29
CA LYS A 19 -5.44 -44.00 -11.49
C LYS A 19 -5.33 -42.47 -11.29
N ASN A 20 -4.36 -41.97 -10.53
CA ASN A 20 -4.29 -40.54 -10.15
C ASN A 20 -2.97 -39.83 -10.54
N ARG A 21 -2.07 -40.53 -11.24
CA ARG A 21 -0.68 -40.10 -11.49
C ARG A 21 -0.59 -38.81 -12.32
N GLU A 22 -1.36 -38.71 -13.40
CA GLU A 22 -1.35 -37.52 -14.27
C GLU A 22 -1.95 -36.28 -13.59
N TYR A 23 -3.00 -36.46 -12.77
CA TYR A 23 -3.66 -35.37 -12.06
C TYR A 23 -2.78 -34.75 -10.98
N ILE A 24 -2.05 -35.58 -10.23
CA ILE A 24 -1.16 -35.09 -9.17
C ILE A 24 0.09 -34.43 -9.78
N ILE A 25 0.62 -34.97 -10.88
CA ILE A 25 1.72 -34.32 -11.62
C ILE A 25 1.27 -32.96 -12.19
N HIS A 26 0.03 -32.85 -12.67
CA HIS A 26 -0.53 -31.60 -13.16
C HIS A 26 -0.77 -30.59 -12.02
N PHE A 27 -1.28 -31.05 -10.87
CA PHE A 27 -1.43 -30.25 -9.65
C PHE A 27 -0.08 -29.72 -9.16
N LEU A 28 0.94 -30.56 -9.05
CA LEU A 28 2.28 -30.13 -8.62
C LEU A 28 2.88 -29.09 -9.59
N LYS A 29 2.68 -29.27 -10.90
CA LYS A 29 3.13 -28.31 -11.93
C LYS A 29 2.41 -26.96 -11.87
N LEU A 30 1.13 -26.93 -11.49
CA LEU A 30 0.35 -25.70 -11.33
C LEU A 30 0.80 -24.84 -10.14
N TYR A 31 1.43 -25.45 -9.13
CA TYR A 31 1.83 -24.79 -7.87
C TYR A 31 3.35 -24.75 -7.63
N GLU A 32 4.17 -24.70 -8.70
CA GLU A 32 5.65 -24.58 -8.67
C GLU A 32 6.37 -25.41 -7.56
N TRP A 33 6.14 -26.73 -7.53
CA TRP A 33 7.05 -27.76 -6.94
C TRP A 33 7.76 -27.41 -5.61
N ASN A 34 7.04 -27.30 -4.49
CA ASN A 34 7.65 -27.42 -3.15
C ASN A 34 7.76 -28.90 -2.72
N PHE A 35 8.75 -29.61 -3.29
CA PHE A 35 8.93 -31.06 -3.15
C PHE A 35 9.45 -31.51 -1.76
N GLU A 36 9.93 -30.60 -0.89
CA GLU A 36 10.45 -30.99 0.43
C GLU A 36 9.36 -31.46 1.40
N PHE A 37 8.14 -30.90 1.32
CA PHE A 37 7.07 -31.21 2.27
C PHE A 37 6.26 -32.48 1.95
N ALA A 38 6.12 -32.82 0.67
CA ALA A 38 5.35 -34.00 0.26
C ALA A 38 6.10 -35.32 0.50
N VAL A 39 7.44 -35.25 0.57
CA VAL A 39 8.30 -36.42 0.62
C VAL A 39 8.49 -36.94 2.04
N GLU A 40 8.55 -36.08 3.05
CA GLU A 40 8.71 -36.52 4.45
C GLU A 40 7.46 -37.21 5.02
N GLY A 41 6.26 -36.81 4.60
CA GLY A 41 5.01 -37.50 4.97
C GLY A 41 4.87 -38.89 4.32
N PHE A 42 5.41 -39.06 3.11
CA PHE A 42 5.31 -40.32 2.36
C PHE A 42 6.28 -41.40 2.85
N PHE A 43 7.48 -41.01 3.29
CA PHE A 43 8.49 -41.96 3.78
C PHE A 43 8.18 -42.55 5.16
N LEU A 44 7.25 -41.98 5.93
CA LEU A 44 6.89 -42.48 7.26
C LEU A 44 5.81 -43.60 7.24
N ASN A 45 5.13 -43.82 6.11
CA ASN A 45 4.06 -44.82 5.98
C ASN A 45 4.41 -45.98 5.03
N ALA A 46 5.62 -46.02 4.48
CA ALA A 46 5.96 -46.95 3.39
C ALA A 46 6.72 -48.22 3.82
N ASP A 47 6.93 -48.47 5.12
CA ASP A 47 7.50 -49.73 5.62
C ASP A 47 6.46 -50.49 6.48
N GLU A 48 5.31 -50.78 5.87
CA GLU A 48 4.47 -51.91 6.27
C GLU A 48 4.67 -53.02 5.23
N ASN A 49 5.74 -53.80 5.37
CA ASN A 49 5.84 -55.23 5.02
C ASN A 49 7.32 -55.65 4.93
N GLU A 50 7.88 -56.15 6.03
CA GLU A 50 8.62 -57.42 6.09
C GLU A 50 9.07 -57.69 7.55
N ASP A 51 9.02 -58.97 7.93
CA ASP A 51 9.28 -59.50 9.27
C ASP A 51 10.69 -59.17 9.80
N GLU A 52 10.79 -58.58 11.00
CA GLU A 52 11.54 -59.08 12.17
C GLU A 52 11.74 -58.00 13.27
N ASN A 53 11.68 -58.44 14.54
CA ASN A 53 12.00 -57.74 15.81
C ASN A 53 11.05 -56.64 16.35
N GLN A 54 10.10 -57.09 17.17
CA GLN A 54 9.12 -56.28 17.93
C GLN A 54 9.70 -55.38 19.04
N GLN A 55 10.98 -55.49 19.39
CA GLN A 55 11.58 -54.74 20.53
C GLN A 55 12.29 -53.44 20.13
N GLU A 56 12.80 -53.32 18.90
CA GLU A 56 13.27 -52.04 18.34
C GLU A 56 12.11 -51.15 17.86
N GLN A 57 11.00 -51.76 17.44
CA GLN A 57 9.78 -51.04 17.04
C GLN A 57 9.11 -50.27 18.19
N MET A 58 9.26 -50.70 19.45
CA MET A 58 8.70 -49.97 20.60
C MET A 58 9.51 -48.71 20.96
N THR A 59 10.83 -48.75 20.84
CA THR A 59 11.71 -47.61 21.10
C THR A 59 11.56 -46.55 19.99
N LEU A 60 11.48 -46.98 18.73
CA LEU A 60 11.16 -46.11 17.58
C LEU A 60 9.75 -45.51 17.68
N LYS A 61 8.74 -46.26 18.16
CA LYS A 61 7.38 -45.74 18.42
C LYS A 61 7.34 -44.67 19.51
N GLN A 62 8.15 -44.78 20.56
CA GLN A 62 8.19 -43.76 21.62
C GLN A 62 8.90 -42.47 21.16
N SER A 63 9.99 -42.58 20.40
CA SER A 63 10.71 -41.44 19.82
C SER A 63 9.92 -40.75 18.69
N SER A 64 9.21 -41.51 17.86
CA SER A 64 8.32 -40.99 16.80
C SER A 64 7.04 -40.39 17.37
N THR A 65 6.49 -40.91 18.46
CA THR A 65 5.37 -40.25 19.17
C THR A 65 5.81 -38.95 19.83
N GLN A 66 7.06 -38.85 20.30
CA GLN A 66 7.64 -37.58 20.76
C GLN A 66 7.89 -36.60 19.61
N LEU A 67 8.46 -37.03 18.49
CA LEU A 67 8.66 -36.19 17.30
C LEU A 67 7.33 -35.76 16.67
N TYR A 68 6.34 -36.65 16.58
CA TYR A 68 4.98 -36.37 16.12
C TYR A 68 4.21 -35.44 17.07
N ASN A 69 4.42 -35.55 18.39
CA ASN A 69 3.83 -34.61 19.37
C ASN A 69 4.55 -33.26 19.39
N SER A 70 5.87 -33.22 19.18
CA SER A 70 6.64 -31.98 18.99
C SER A 70 6.30 -31.31 17.65
N PHE A 71 6.05 -32.09 16.60
CA PHE A 71 5.61 -31.61 15.29
C PHE A 71 4.15 -31.16 15.31
N ASN A 72 3.25 -31.87 16.00
CA ASN A 72 1.89 -31.39 16.27
C ASN A 72 1.89 -30.15 17.17
N GLN A 73 2.85 -29.96 18.07
CA GLN A 73 2.98 -28.69 18.80
C GLN A 73 3.48 -27.54 17.90
N ALA A 74 4.31 -27.84 16.89
CA ALA A 74 4.77 -26.86 15.90
C ALA A 74 3.72 -26.54 14.82
N THR A 75 2.88 -27.50 14.44
CA THR A 75 1.86 -27.37 13.36
C THR A 75 0.44 -27.09 13.87
N ASN A 76 0.15 -27.29 15.17
CA ASN A 76 -1.07 -26.76 15.79
C ASN A 76 -1.13 -25.22 15.81
N TYR A 77 -0.08 -24.53 15.37
CA TYR A 77 -0.12 -23.08 15.14
C TYR A 77 -0.81 -22.68 13.82
N SER A 78 -1.23 -23.63 12.97
CA SER A 78 -1.77 -23.29 11.64
C SER A 78 -3.11 -23.93 11.28
N ILE A 79 -3.60 -24.94 12.02
CA ILE A 79 -4.84 -25.65 11.63
C ILE A 79 -5.68 -26.02 12.85
N ARG A 80 -6.18 -25.03 13.59
CA ARG A 80 -7.36 -25.19 14.46
C ARG A 80 -8.13 -23.88 14.53
N THR A 81 -9.13 -23.72 13.67
CA THR A 81 -10.50 -23.26 13.98
C THR A 81 -11.24 -22.83 12.72
N VAL A 82 -12.01 -23.74 12.13
CA VAL A 82 -13.27 -23.35 11.46
C VAL A 82 -14.28 -24.43 11.79
N ASN A 83 -15.21 -24.13 12.69
CA ASN A 83 -16.42 -24.92 12.82
C ASN A 83 -17.63 -24.00 12.75
N ALA A 84 -18.51 -24.33 11.79
CA ALA A 84 -19.92 -23.96 11.66
C ALA A 84 -20.28 -22.47 11.43
N SER A 85 -20.27 -22.03 10.17
CA SER A 85 -21.52 -21.83 9.42
C SER A 85 -21.23 -21.41 7.97
N ALA A 86 -21.56 -22.31 7.04
CA ALA A 86 -21.73 -22.13 5.60
C ALA A 86 -20.84 -21.07 4.89
N ARG A 87 -19.61 -21.47 4.52
CA ARG A 87 -18.88 -20.97 3.33
C ARG A 87 -17.73 -21.91 3.03
N THR A 88 -17.71 -22.45 1.81
CA THR A 88 -16.68 -23.36 1.28
C THR A 88 -15.35 -22.64 1.12
N SER A 89 -14.49 -22.70 2.14
CA SER A 89 -13.03 -22.67 1.95
C SER A 89 -12.58 -24.11 1.67
N PHE A 90 -12.08 -24.36 0.46
CA PHE A 90 -11.55 -25.67 0.11
C PHE A 90 -10.14 -25.83 0.72
N ILE A 91 -10.07 -26.16 2.01
CA ILE A 91 -8.86 -26.76 2.58
C ILE A 91 -8.92 -28.22 2.19
N ILE A 92 -8.12 -28.62 1.21
CA ILE A 92 -8.10 -30.00 0.74
C ILE A 92 -7.03 -30.76 1.51
N ASP A 93 -7.52 -31.62 2.41
CA ASP A 93 -6.72 -32.65 3.06
C ASP A 93 -6.21 -33.63 1.99
N VAL A 94 -4.89 -33.66 1.78
CA VAL A 94 -4.24 -34.47 0.73
C VAL A 94 -4.56 -35.96 0.92
N ASP A 95 -4.70 -36.42 2.17
CA ASP A 95 -5.08 -37.79 2.49
C ASP A 95 -6.52 -38.11 2.05
N GLN A 96 -7.43 -37.12 2.07
CA GLN A 96 -8.79 -37.27 1.55
C GLN A 96 -8.87 -37.23 0.02
N LEU A 97 -7.95 -36.54 -0.64
CA LEU A 97 -7.84 -36.49 -2.10
C LEU A 97 -7.35 -37.83 -2.67
N LEU A 98 -6.41 -38.47 -1.97
CA LEU A 98 -5.83 -39.77 -2.35
C LEU A 98 -6.80 -40.94 -2.10
N ALA A 99 -7.70 -40.83 -1.12
CA ALA A 99 -8.67 -41.86 -0.77
C ALA A 99 -9.95 -41.89 -1.64
N ARG A 100 -10.11 -40.97 -2.61
CA ARG A 100 -11.35 -40.82 -3.40
C ARG A 100 -11.18 -41.27 -4.86
N ASP A 101 -12.27 -41.77 -5.44
CA ASP A 101 -12.28 -42.24 -6.84
C ASP A 101 -12.10 -41.09 -7.84
N VAL A 102 -11.58 -41.41 -9.03
CA VAL A 102 -11.09 -40.47 -10.06
C VAL A 102 -12.14 -39.42 -10.46
N ASN A 103 -13.42 -39.80 -10.49
CA ASN A 103 -14.53 -38.91 -10.85
C ASN A 103 -14.74 -37.79 -9.82
N THR A 104 -14.58 -38.09 -8.53
CA THR A 104 -14.72 -37.13 -7.43
C THR A 104 -13.57 -36.15 -7.43
N THR A 105 -12.35 -36.64 -7.67
CA THR A 105 -11.14 -35.83 -7.80
C THR A 105 -11.21 -34.90 -9.00
N SER A 106 -11.67 -35.39 -10.15
CA SER A 106 -11.89 -34.57 -11.36
C SER A 106 -12.95 -33.48 -11.15
N SER A 107 -14.03 -33.77 -10.43
CA SER A 107 -15.06 -32.77 -10.08
C SER A 107 -14.52 -31.69 -9.15
N ILE A 108 -13.68 -32.05 -8.18
CA ILE A 108 -13.03 -31.08 -7.27
C ILE A 108 -12.11 -30.16 -8.07
N PHE A 109 -11.27 -30.70 -8.96
CA PHE A 109 -10.41 -29.89 -9.84
C PHE A 109 -11.21 -28.98 -10.77
N HIS A 110 -12.31 -29.49 -11.34
CA HIS A 110 -13.20 -28.66 -12.16
C HIS A 110 -13.78 -27.49 -11.36
N ASN A 111 -14.21 -27.73 -10.11
CA ASN A 111 -14.76 -26.68 -9.24
C ASN A 111 -13.70 -25.65 -8.84
N ILE A 112 -12.47 -26.06 -8.55
CA ILE A 112 -11.35 -25.15 -8.24
C ILE A 112 -11.02 -24.29 -9.46
N ASN A 113 -10.87 -24.89 -10.64
CA ASN A 113 -10.60 -24.16 -11.88
C ASN A 113 -11.73 -23.16 -12.18
N GLN A 114 -12.98 -23.57 -12.01
CA GLN A 114 -14.14 -22.69 -12.20
C GLN A 114 -14.13 -21.54 -11.19
N PHE A 115 -13.78 -21.80 -9.93
CA PHE A 115 -13.63 -20.77 -8.90
C PHE A 115 -12.56 -19.74 -9.29
N HIS A 116 -11.34 -20.17 -9.61
CA HIS A 116 -10.25 -19.27 -10.04
C HIS A 116 -10.64 -18.48 -11.29
N GLN A 117 -11.22 -19.12 -12.30
CA GLN A 117 -11.71 -18.43 -13.51
C GLN A 117 -12.77 -17.37 -13.19
N ASN A 118 -13.68 -17.66 -12.27
CA ASN A 118 -14.68 -16.67 -11.85
C ASN A 118 -14.04 -15.48 -11.13
N LYS A 119 -13.04 -15.70 -10.27
CA LYS A 119 -12.33 -14.60 -9.59
C LYS A 119 -11.53 -13.76 -10.56
N GLN A 120 -10.81 -14.38 -11.49
CA GLN A 120 -10.10 -13.69 -12.57
C GLN A 120 -11.05 -12.83 -13.42
N ARG A 121 -12.26 -13.33 -13.73
CA ARG A 121 -13.29 -12.53 -14.43
C ARG A 121 -13.72 -11.31 -13.63
N ILE A 122 -13.84 -11.42 -12.30
CA ILE A 122 -14.15 -10.26 -11.45
C ILE A 122 -13.00 -9.24 -11.48
N LEU A 123 -11.74 -9.69 -11.41
CA LEU A 123 -10.59 -8.78 -11.53
C LEU A 123 -10.57 -8.05 -12.87
N GLN A 124 -10.79 -8.77 -13.98
CA GLN A 124 -10.89 -8.17 -15.32
C GLN A 124 -12.07 -7.18 -15.42
N TYR A 125 -13.19 -7.49 -14.77
CA TYR A 125 -14.35 -6.61 -14.71
C TYR A 125 -14.05 -5.34 -13.92
N ILE A 126 -13.34 -5.46 -12.78
CA ILE A 126 -12.85 -4.30 -12.02
C ILE A 126 -11.93 -3.46 -12.90
N ASP A 127 -10.88 -4.07 -13.46
CA ASP A 127 -9.86 -3.39 -14.25
C ASP A 127 -10.46 -2.61 -15.43
N SER A 128 -11.31 -3.25 -16.22
CA SER A 128 -11.98 -2.62 -17.38
C SER A 128 -12.98 -1.51 -17.04
N ASN A 129 -13.45 -1.43 -15.78
CA ASN A 129 -14.44 -0.45 -15.33
C ASN A 129 -13.85 0.68 -14.50
N ILE A 130 -12.53 0.78 -14.36
CA ILE A 130 -11.87 1.91 -13.70
C ILE A 130 -12.15 3.19 -14.50
N ILE A 131 -12.85 4.14 -13.89
CA ILE A 131 -13.15 5.43 -14.52
C ILE A 131 -11.82 6.17 -14.76
N GLY A 132 -11.57 6.51 -16.02
CA GLY A 132 -10.36 7.20 -16.46
C GLY A 132 -9.12 6.31 -16.61
N ARG A 133 -9.30 5.00 -16.81
CA ARG A 133 -8.22 4.05 -17.17
C ARG A 133 -7.54 4.39 -18.50
N ASN A 134 -8.33 4.73 -19.51
CA ASN A 134 -7.84 5.07 -20.85
C ASN A 134 -7.70 6.58 -21.07
N SER A 135 -7.73 7.36 -19.99
CA SER A 135 -7.56 8.81 -20.08
C SER A 135 -6.13 9.13 -20.47
N LEU A 136 -5.99 10.13 -21.33
CA LEU A 136 -4.69 10.68 -21.69
C LEU A 136 -4.34 11.84 -20.76
N ILE A 137 -3.10 11.88 -20.32
CA ILE A 137 -2.46 13.09 -19.80
C ILE A 137 -1.55 13.68 -20.86
N ILE A 138 -1.51 14.99 -20.89
CA ILE A 138 -0.58 15.72 -21.74
C ILE A 138 0.72 15.85 -20.96
N THR A 139 1.82 15.37 -21.53
CA THR A 139 3.14 15.49 -20.92
C THR A 139 4.05 16.34 -21.81
N PRO A 140 5.16 16.87 -21.27
CA PRO A 140 6.17 17.59 -22.04
C PRO A 140 6.65 16.89 -23.31
N TRP A 141 6.68 15.56 -23.31
CA TRP A 141 7.25 14.75 -24.37
C TRP A 141 6.22 14.37 -25.43
N ARG A 142 5.16 13.66 -25.01
CA ARG A 142 4.01 13.22 -25.85
C ARG A 142 2.82 12.90 -24.93
N PRO A 143 1.57 12.94 -25.42
CA PRO A 143 0.45 12.43 -24.64
C PRO A 143 0.70 10.99 -24.16
N ARG A 144 0.37 10.71 -22.91
CA ARG A 144 0.50 9.39 -22.28
C ARG A 144 -0.82 8.91 -21.72
N THR A 145 -1.11 7.62 -21.85
CA THR A 145 -2.20 7.00 -21.12
C THR A 145 -1.86 6.97 -19.64
N ILE A 146 -2.84 7.29 -18.79
CA ILE A 146 -2.68 7.21 -17.34
C ILE A 146 -2.50 5.75 -16.93
N VAL A 147 -1.37 5.44 -16.29
CA VAL A 147 -1.16 4.18 -15.57
C VAL A 147 -1.07 4.51 -14.09
N TYR A 148 -2.07 4.12 -13.30
CA TYR A 148 -2.17 4.55 -11.91
C TYR A 148 -1.56 3.50 -10.96
N ALA A 149 -0.52 3.86 -10.22
CA ALA A 149 0.23 2.97 -9.34
C ALA A 149 0.36 3.52 -7.90
N ASP A 150 -0.62 4.33 -7.46
CA ASP A 150 -0.72 4.86 -6.08
C ASP A 150 -2.10 4.61 -5.45
N TYR A 151 -2.59 3.37 -5.57
CA TYR A 151 -3.81 2.93 -4.91
C TYR A 151 -3.69 2.89 -3.38
N ILE A 152 -2.48 3.04 -2.84
CA ILE A 152 -2.19 3.17 -1.40
C ILE A 152 -2.73 4.49 -0.83
N ALA A 153 -2.64 5.57 -1.61
CA ALA A 153 -3.14 6.88 -1.20
C ALA A 153 -4.67 6.90 -1.29
N SER A 154 -5.23 6.47 -2.42
CA SER A 154 -6.67 6.35 -2.60
C SER A 154 -7.01 5.42 -3.76
N GLY A 155 -8.15 4.75 -3.65
CA GLY A 155 -8.75 3.98 -4.73
C GLY A 155 -9.25 4.86 -5.87
N ARG A 156 -9.66 4.23 -6.99
CA ARG A 156 -10.35 4.91 -8.09
C ARG A 156 -11.83 4.54 -8.14
N ALA A 157 -12.65 5.36 -8.78
CA ALA A 157 -14.07 5.08 -8.96
C ALA A 157 -14.29 3.99 -10.02
N LEU A 158 -15.36 3.21 -9.84
CA LEU A 158 -15.76 2.14 -10.75
C LEU A 158 -17.07 2.51 -11.45
N LEU A 159 -17.08 2.37 -12.78
CA LEU A 159 -18.19 2.78 -13.63
C LEU A 159 -19.51 2.11 -13.22
N PHE A 160 -19.49 0.80 -12.99
CA PHE A 160 -20.70 0.06 -12.61
C PHE A 160 -21.24 0.42 -11.21
N LEU A 161 -20.36 0.83 -10.28
CA LEU A 161 -20.80 1.29 -8.96
C LEU A 161 -21.44 2.67 -9.07
N GLU A 162 -20.83 3.59 -9.83
CA GLU A 162 -21.41 4.92 -10.03
C GLU A 162 -22.72 4.87 -10.82
N HIS A 163 -22.85 3.99 -11.81
CA HIS A 163 -24.16 3.73 -12.46
C HIS A 163 -25.20 3.22 -11.47
N TYR A 164 -24.84 2.28 -10.58
CA TYR A 164 -25.78 1.83 -9.55
C TYR A 164 -26.21 3.00 -8.63
N MET A 165 -25.27 3.86 -8.23
CA MET A 165 -25.58 5.06 -7.45
C MET A 165 -26.55 5.99 -8.19
N ILE A 166 -26.27 6.28 -9.47
CA ILE A 166 -27.08 7.18 -10.32
C ILE A 166 -28.47 6.61 -10.60
N ASP A 167 -28.55 5.33 -10.94
CA ASP A 167 -29.78 4.74 -11.47
C ASP A 167 -30.69 4.15 -10.38
N ASN A 168 -30.14 3.73 -9.24
CA ASN A 168 -30.89 2.97 -8.22
C ASN A 168 -30.95 3.66 -6.85
N VAL A 169 -29.92 4.45 -6.49
CA VAL A 169 -29.83 5.07 -5.16
C VAL A 169 -30.33 6.51 -5.19
N LEU A 170 -29.74 7.36 -6.03
CA LEU A 170 -30.05 8.79 -6.10
C LEU A 170 -31.52 9.11 -6.41
N PRO A 171 -32.25 8.38 -7.28
CA PRO A 171 -33.65 8.68 -7.58
C PRO A 171 -34.60 8.54 -6.37
N HIS A 172 -34.22 7.76 -5.37
CA HIS A 172 -35.01 7.50 -4.16
C HIS A 172 -34.40 8.12 -2.90
N TYR A 173 -33.35 8.94 -3.04
CA TYR A 173 -32.62 9.49 -1.91
C TYR A 173 -33.47 10.47 -1.08
N VAL A 174 -33.60 10.18 0.22
CA VAL A 174 -34.16 11.09 1.23
C VAL A 174 -33.38 10.91 2.55
N ASN A 175 -33.26 11.98 3.34
CA ASN A 175 -32.60 11.92 4.65
C ASN A 175 -33.33 10.95 5.61
N THR A 176 -32.61 10.25 6.49
CA THR A 176 -33.11 9.10 7.27
C THR A 176 -33.74 9.44 8.62
N GLN A 177 -34.46 10.56 8.72
CA GLN A 177 -35.00 11.05 10.01
C GLN A 177 -36.33 10.40 10.44
N SER A 178 -37.08 9.85 9.48
CA SER A 178 -38.40 9.24 9.66
C SER A 178 -38.45 7.94 8.84
N LYS A 179 -39.38 7.02 9.15
CA LYS A 179 -39.63 5.78 8.36
C LYS A 179 -41.03 5.76 7.76
N ASN A 180 -41.63 6.93 7.56
CA ASN A 180 -43.06 7.05 7.25
C ASN A 180 -43.35 7.09 5.75
N ASN A 181 -42.34 7.24 4.90
CA ASN A 181 -42.50 7.18 3.44
C ASN A 181 -41.55 6.17 2.77
N ALA A 182 -41.86 5.85 1.51
CA ALA A 182 -41.17 4.81 0.75
C ALA A 182 -39.69 5.14 0.48
N CYS A 183 -39.37 6.39 0.14
CA CYS A 183 -38.00 6.82 -0.17
C CYS A 183 -37.10 6.84 1.08
N GLU A 184 -37.63 7.32 2.21
CA GLU A 184 -36.97 7.22 3.51
C GLU A 184 -36.70 5.76 3.89
N SER A 185 -37.72 4.91 3.79
CA SER A 185 -37.60 3.48 4.09
C SER A 185 -36.55 2.79 3.21
N GLN A 186 -36.53 3.10 1.92
CA GLN A 186 -35.56 2.56 0.97
C GLN A 186 -34.14 3.03 1.30
N THR A 187 -33.96 4.32 1.55
CA THR A 187 -32.65 4.89 1.87
C THR A 187 -32.10 4.34 3.18
N THR A 188 -32.94 4.25 4.23
CA THR A 188 -32.57 3.60 5.50
C THR A 188 -32.22 2.12 5.29
N LYS A 189 -33.00 1.39 4.49
CA LYS A 189 -32.72 -0.04 4.21
C LYS A 189 -31.38 -0.24 3.53
N LEU A 190 -31.01 0.62 2.57
CA LEU A 190 -29.72 0.56 1.91
C LEU A 190 -28.58 0.87 2.87
N ARG A 191 -28.69 1.95 3.67
CA ARG A 191 -27.67 2.32 4.67
C ARG A 191 -27.45 1.24 5.72
N GLU A 192 -28.51 0.77 6.36
CA GLU A 192 -28.39 -0.27 7.40
C GLU A 192 -28.02 -1.63 6.79
N GLY A 193 -28.43 -1.90 5.55
CA GLY A 193 -27.95 -3.04 4.77
C GLY A 193 -26.44 -2.99 4.56
N SER A 194 -25.88 -1.83 4.22
CA SER A 194 -24.44 -1.63 4.12
C SER A 194 -23.71 -1.86 5.45
N ARG A 195 -24.25 -1.34 6.55
CA ARG A 195 -23.69 -1.59 7.89
C ARG A 195 -23.70 -3.08 8.24
N ALA A 196 -24.81 -3.77 7.97
CA ALA A 196 -24.95 -5.21 8.21
C ALA A 196 -23.99 -6.04 7.36
N LEU A 197 -23.76 -5.66 6.09
CA LEU A 197 -22.76 -6.28 5.24
C LEU A 197 -21.36 -6.11 5.81
N ILE A 198 -20.99 -4.90 6.22
CA ILE A 198 -19.68 -4.63 6.84
C ILE A 198 -19.52 -5.47 8.11
N LYS A 199 -20.50 -5.48 9.02
CA LYS A 199 -20.48 -6.32 10.22
C LYS A 199 -20.22 -7.79 9.89
N LYS A 200 -20.93 -8.33 8.89
CA LYS A 200 -20.74 -9.70 8.43
C LYS A 200 -19.32 -9.96 7.92
N TYR A 201 -18.79 -9.07 7.08
CA TYR A 201 -17.48 -9.28 6.43
C TYR A 201 -16.29 -9.08 7.36
N VAL A 202 -16.46 -8.30 8.43
CA VAL A 202 -15.42 -8.11 9.44
C VAL A 202 -15.57 -9.06 10.64
N ASN A 203 -16.47 -10.03 10.56
CA ASN A 203 -16.81 -10.95 11.66
C ASN A 203 -17.16 -10.20 12.97
N ALA A 204 -17.92 -9.11 12.87
CA ALA A 204 -18.44 -8.38 14.02
C ALA A 204 -19.64 -9.14 14.63
N ASN A 205 -19.73 -9.16 15.96
CA ASN A 205 -20.82 -9.78 16.70
C ASN A 205 -21.67 -8.71 17.43
N ASP A 206 -22.59 -9.15 18.29
CA ASP A 206 -23.48 -8.24 19.02
C ASP A 206 -22.76 -7.34 20.03
N ASP A 207 -21.50 -7.63 20.38
CA ASP A 207 -20.67 -6.80 21.25
C ASP A 207 -19.87 -5.74 20.45
N ASP A 208 -20.01 -5.72 19.13
CA ASP A 208 -19.33 -4.78 18.24
C ASP A 208 -20.30 -3.72 17.69
N VAL A 209 -19.74 -2.53 17.47
CA VAL A 209 -20.40 -1.43 16.75
C VAL A 209 -19.57 -1.08 15.53
N VAL A 210 -20.26 -0.76 14.44
CA VAL A 210 -19.69 -0.21 13.22
C VAL A 210 -20.19 1.21 13.12
N ILE A 211 -19.28 2.18 13.16
CA ILE A 211 -19.59 3.61 13.11
C ILE A 211 -18.96 4.17 11.83
N PHE A 212 -19.80 4.76 10.99
CA PHE A 212 -19.35 5.56 9.85
C PHE A 212 -18.87 6.91 10.38
N VAL A 213 -17.60 7.22 10.13
CA VAL A 213 -16.98 8.49 10.52
C VAL A 213 -16.79 9.38 9.29
N GLY A 214 -16.18 10.55 9.46
CA GLY A 214 -15.95 11.49 8.38
C GLY A 214 -14.87 11.02 7.39
N SER A 215 -13.97 11.92 7.05
CA SER A 215 -12.97 11.70 6.01
C SER A 215 -11.61 11.41 6.64
N GLY A 216 -11.05 10.24 6.38
CA GLY A 216 -9.78 9.80 6.94
C GLY A 216 -9.95 8.89 8.17
N SER A 217 -9.11 7.86 8.29
CA SER A 217 -9.01 7.05 9.51
C SER A 217 -8.63 7.90 10.74
N THR A 218 -8.06 9.09 10.51
CA THR A 218 -7.88 10.14 11.50
C THR A 218 -9.16 10.46 12.28
N ASP A 219 -10.33 10.52 11.62
CA ASP A 219 -11.61 10.79 12.30
C ASP A 219 -12.06 9.58 13.13
N ALA A 220 -11.77 8.36 12.69
CA ALA A 220 -12.05 7.13 13.43
C ALA A 220 -11.20 7.04 14.71
N ILE A 221 -9.90 7.32 14.58
CA ILE A 221 -8.95 7.34 15.69
C ILE A 221 -9.30 8.46 16.67
N SER A 222 -9.54 9.67 16.15
CA SER A 222 -9.92 10.83 16.97
C SER A 222 -11.24 10.60 17.70
N LYS A 223 -12.23 9.96 17.06
CA LYS A 223 -13.47 9.55 17.73
C LYS A 223 -13.19 8.57 18.85
N LEU A 224 -12.39 7.52 18.62
CA LEU A 224 -12.04 6.56 19.66
C LEU A 224 -11.33 7.25 20.84
N VAL A 225 -10.30 8.05 20.58
CA VAL A 225 -9.55 8.78 21.62
C VAL A 225 -10.48 9.64 22.49
N ASN A 226 -11.46 10.31 21.88
CA ASN A 226 -12.45 11.10 22.62
C ASN A 226 -13.45 10.22 23.40
N VAL A 227 -13.88 9.08 22.85
CA VAL A 227 -14.74 8.10 23.56
C VAL A 227 -14.04 7.56 24.81
N LEU A 228 -12.72 7.32 24.74
CA LEU A 228 -11.91 6.85 25.86
C LEU A 228 -11.67 7.90 26.95
N ASN A 229 -12.06 9.16 26.70
CA ASN A 229 -11.93 10.29 27.63
C ASN A 229 -10.49 10.48 28.18
N LEU A 230 -9.47 10.26 27.35
CA LEU A 230 -8.05 10.33 27.74
C LEU A 230 -7.56 11.73 28.12
N LYS A 231 -8.42 12.76 28.02
CA LYS A 231 -8.14 14.13 28.49
C LYS A 231 -8.52 14.35 29.97
N ASP A 232 -9.21 13.41 30.61
CA ASP A 232 -9.35 13.41 32.07
C ASP A 232 -7.99 13.05 32.67
N GLU A 233 -7.39 13.99 33.41
CA GLU A 233 -6.05 13.85 34.00
C GLU A 233 -5.87 12.54 34.79
N ARG A 234 -6.92 12.06 35.46
CA ARG A 234 -6.85 10.81 36.24
C ARG A 234 -6.70 9.59 35.35
N ILE A 235 -7.40 9.56 34.21
CA ILE A 235 -7.32 8.49 33.22
C ILE A 235 -5.98 8.58 32.50
N GLN A 236 -5.58 9.79 32.12
CA GLN A 236 -4.32 10.08 31.44
C GLN A 236 -3.11 9.57 32.24
N ASP A 237 -2.99 9.95 33.51
CA ASP A 237 -1.87 9.58 34.39
C ASP A 237 -1.78 8.05 34.62
N GLN A 238 -2.92 7.38 34.58
CA GLN A 238 -3.03 5.93 34.76
C GLN A 238 -2.90 5.13 33.46
N THR A 239 -2.74 5.79 32.31
CA THR A 239 -2.70 5.12 31.01
C THR A 239 -1.29 5.10 30.42
N VAL A 240 -0.98 4.04 29.69
CA VAL A 240 0.18 3.94 28.80
C VAL A 240 -0.29 3.43 27.45
N VAL A 241 0.17 4.06 26.37
CA VAL A 241 -0.15 3.68 24.99
C VAL A 241 1.13 3.21 24.30
N PHE A 242 1.12 1.99 23.77
CA PHE A 242 2.19 1.44 22.95
C PHE A 242 1.89 1.59 21.47
N THR A 243 2.92 1.91 20.67
CA THR A 243 2.82 2.08 19.22
C THR A 243 3.97 1.41 18.48
N SER A 244 3.82 1.11 17.18
CA SER A 244 4.90 0.51 16.37
C SER A 244 5.82 1.57 15.76
N THR A 245 6.89 1.13 15.10
CA THR A 245 7.79 2.06 14.41
C THR A 245 7.20 2.63 13.12
N PHE A 246 6.34 1.89 12.42
CA PHE A 246 5.88 2.21 11.07
C PHE A 246 4.44 2.70 11.02
N GLU A 247 3.96 3.30 12.12
CA GLU A 247 2.65 3.95 12.16
C GLU A 247 2.56 5.16 11.24
N HIS A 248 1.37 5.36 10.71
CA HIS A 248 0.99 6.60 10.06
C HIS A 248 0.79 7.69 11.12
N ASP A 249 1.09 8.95 10.80
CA ASP A 249 0.98 10.09 11.72
C ASP A 249 -0.46 10.26 12.25
N SER A 250 -1.47 9.86 11.47
CA SER A 250 -2.87 9.82 11.92
C SER A 250 -3.10 8.85 13.10
N ASN A 251 -2.24 7.85 13.28
CA ASN A 251 -2.25 6.90 14.38
C ASN A 251 -1.15 7.17 15.43
N ILE A 252 -0.48 8.32 15.35
CA ILE A 252 0.49 8.79 16.35
C ILE A 252 -0.03 10.06 17.01
N VAL A 253 -0.26 11.11 16.22
CA VAL A 253 -0.52 12.46 16.71
C VAL A 253 -1.74 12.53 17.63
N PRO A 254 -2.91 11.93 17.31
CA PRO A 254 -4.08 12.02 18.19
C PRO A 254 -3.85 11.44 19.59
N TRP A 255 -2.96 10.45 19.73
CA TRP A 255 -2.61 9.84 21.01
C TRP A 255 -1.60 10.70 21.78
N VAL A 256 -0.59 11.24 21.10
CA VAL A 256 0.41 12.13 21.71
C VAL A 256 -0.25 13.39 22.26
N GLU A 257 -1.21 13.97 21.53
CA GLU A 257 -1.93 15.18 21.94
C GLU A 257 -2.84 14.98 23.18
N THR A 258 -3.09 13.74 23.63
CA THR A 258 -3.78 13.52 24.91
C THR A 258 -2.84 13.65 26.10
N GLY A 259 -1.53 13.70 25.89
CA GLY A 259 -0.52 13.75 26.95
C GLY A 259 -0.34 12.44 27.73
N VAL A 260 -0.89 11.32 27.24
CA VAL A 260 -0.63 10.00 27.83
C VAL A 260 0.84 9.62 27.67
N GLU A 261 1.32 8.74 28.55
CA GLU A 261 2.62 8.11 28.34
C GLU A 261 2.59 7.28 27.05
N PHE A 262 3.32 7.74 26.03
CA PHE A 262 3.30 7.16 24.68
C PHE A 262 4.65 6.51 24.38
N VAL A 263 4.66 5.19 24.19
CA VAL A 263 5.89 4.38 24.09
C VAL A 263 5.96 3.71 22.72
N ARG A 264 6.97 4.10 21.93
CA ARG A 264 7.29 3.49 20.63
C ARG A 264 8.06 2.19 20.83
N ILE A 265 7.55 1.10 20.27
CA ILE A 265 8.20 -0.22 20.23
C ILE A 265 9.14 -0.27 19.01
N PRO A 266 10.41 -0.65 19.17
CA PRO A 266 11.36 -0.74 18.05
C PRO A 266 11.05 -1.92 17.12
N ASN A 267 11.72 -1.93 15.97
CA ASN A 267 11.75 -3.11 15.10
C ASN A 267 12.84 -4.07 15.53
N ASN A 268 12.60 -5.36 15.29
CA ASN A 268 13.62 -6.39 15.33
C ASN A 268 14.53 -6.33 14.08
N GLU A 269 15.54 -7.19 14.02
CA GLU A 269 16.51 -7.26 12.92
C GLU A 269 15.88 -7.56 11.54
N GLN A 270 14.68 -8.13 11.51
CA GLN A 270 13.95 -8.42 10.27
C GLN A 270 13.10 -7.23 9.78
N GLY A 271 13.01 -6.16 10.57
CA GLY A 271 12.17 -5.00 10.28
C GLY A 271 10.71 -5.16 10.70
N LEU A 272 10.40 -6.13 11.57
CA LEU A 272 9.08 -6.34 12.17
C LEU A 272 9.02 -5.78 13.59
N LEU A 273 7.83 -5.56 14.15
CA LEU A 273 7.64 -5.17 15.56
C LEU A 273 8.40 -6.11 16.51
N ASP A 274 9.22 -5.57 17.41
CA ASP A 274 9.92 -6.37 18.41
C ASP A 274 8.96 -6.82 19.54
N GLU A 275 8.46 -8.04 19.40
CA GLU A 275 7.53 -8.64 20.36
C GLU A 275 8.14 -8.95 21.72
N ASN A 276 9.44 -9.22 21.78
CA ASN A 276 10.12 -9.47 23.05
C ASN A 276 10.21 -8.16 23.84
N PHE A 277 10.54 -7.06 23.16
CA PHE A 277 10.52 -5.74 23.75
C PHE A 277 9.10 -5.35 24.20
N LEU A 278 8.09 -5.56 23.35
CA LEU A 278 6.69 -5.31 23.71
C LEU A 278 6.29 -6.10 24.96
N LYS A 279 6.57 -7.42 24.99
CA LYS A 279 6.26 -8.28 26.14
C LYS A 279 6.91 -7.78 27.43
N ALA A 280 8.20 -7.43 27.39
CA ALA A 280 8.91 -6.92 28.56
C ALA A 280 8.29 -5.61 29.07
N LYS A 281 7.82 -4.73 28.18
CA LYS A 281 7.10 -3.51 28.57
C LYS A 281 5.73 -3.84 29.16
N LEU A 282 4.95 -4.72 28.52
CA LEU A 282 3.65 -5.14 29.04
C LEU A 282 3.78 -5.71 30.46
N GLU A 283 4.76 -6.57 30.72
CA GLU A 283 5.07 -7.11 32.06
C GLU A 283 5.39 -6.00 33.08
N TYR A 284 6.27 -5.07 32.71
CA TYR A 284 6.67 -3.95 33.57
C TYR A 284 5.47 -3.08 33.97
N TYR A 285 4.64 -2.65 33.02
CA TYR A 285 3.51 -1.77 33.34
C TYR A 285 2.36 -2.50 34.02
N HIS A 286 2.20 -3.80 33.76
CA HIS A 286 1.20 -4.64 34.40
C HIS A 286 1.51 -4.89 35.88
N ILE A 287 2.77 -5.17 36.22
CA ILE A 287 3.17 -5.54 37.59
C ILE A 287 3.61 -4.30 38.40
N ASP A 288 4.59 -3.55 37.90
CA ASP A 288 5.29 -2.53 38.70
C ASP A 288 4.56 -1.18 38.74
N ARG A 289 3.82 -0.84 37.68
CA ARG A 289 3.15 0.47 37.54
C ARG A 289 1.63 0.41 37.64
N GLN A 290 1.03 -0.77 37.47
CA GLN A 290 -0.43 -0.99 37.50
C GLN A 290 -1.19 0.00 36.59
N LYS A 291 -0.71 0.22 35.36
CA LYS A 291 -1.33 1.13 34.39
C LYS A 291 -2.40 0.43 33.54
N HIS A 292 -3.36 1.21 33.05
CA HIS A 292 -4.21 0.84 31.93
C HIS A 292 -3.37 0.78 30.65
N ILE A 293 -3.18 -0.44 30.15
CA ILE A 293 -2.37 -0.71 28.96
C ILE A 293 -3.27 -0.57 27.72
N MET A 294 -2.82 0.25 26.78
CA MET A 294 -3.41 0.35 25.45
C MET A 294 -2.32 0.15 24.40
N CYS A 295 -2.68 -0.42 23.25
CA CYS A 295 -1.79 -0.64 22.14
C CYS A 295 -2.49 -0.18 20.86
N THR A 296 -1.81 0.62 20.04
CA THR A 296 -2.30 1.02 18.71
C THR A 296 -1.26 0.69 17.66
N PHE A 297 -1.62 -0.19 16.72
CA PHE A 297 -0.70 -0.70 15.70
C PHE A 297 -1.37 -0.74 14.33
N ASN A 298 -0.61 -0.62 13.24
CA ASN A 298 -1.14 -0.89 11.91
C ASN A 298 -0.96 -2.35 11.49
N ALA A 299 -1.90 -2.82 10.66
CA ALA A 299 -1.86 -4.17 10.10
C ALA A 299 -0.93 -4.29 8.89
N ALA A 300 -0.67 -3.18 8.17
CA ALA A 300 0.25 -3.13 7.05
C ALA A 300 0.89 -1.73 6.91
N SER A 301 2.21 -1.70 6.73
CA SER A 301 2.93 -0.45 6.47
C SER A 301 2.49 0.17 5.13
N ASN A 302 2.11 1.45 5.14
CA ASN A 302 1.84 2.23 3.94
C ASN A 302 3.12 2.63 3.16
N ILE A 303 4.31 2.32 3.69
CA ILE A 303 5.60 2.63 3.07
C ILE A 303 6.20 1.37 2.46
N THR A 304 6.33 0.30 3.25
CA THR A 304 7.07 -0.91 2.85
C THR A 304 6.16 -2.08 2.49
N GLY A 305 4.86 -1.98 2.78
CA GLY A 305 3.89 -3.07 2.61
C GLY A 305 3.98 -4.17 3.67
N VAL A 306 4.95 -4.10 4.58
CA VAL A 306 5.21 -5.12 5.61
C VAL A 306 3.98 -5.33 6.48
N LEU A 307 3.63 -6.59 6.74
CA LEU A 307 2.47 -6.96 7.54
C LEU A 307 2.82 -7.19 9.01
N THR A 308 1.90 -6.79 9.89
CA THR A 308 1.92 -7.16 11.31
C THR A 308 0.95 -8.32 11.55
N ASP A 309 1.36 -9.31 12.34
CA ASP A 309 0.47 -10.40 12.76
C ASP A 309 -0.51 -9.92 13.83
N ALA A 310 -1.67 -9.44 13.38
CA ALA A 310 -2.64 -8.80 14.26
C ALA A 310 -3.18 -9.74 15.35
N ASP A 311 -3.41 -11.02 15.02
CA ASP A 311 -3.97 -11.99 15.98
C ASP A 311 -2.95 -12.38 17.04
N ARG A 312 -1.68 -12.54 16.65
CA ARG A 312 -0.59 -12.86 17.58
C ARG A 312 -0.33 -11.73 18.57
N ILE A 313 -0.26 -10.49 18.07
CA ILE A 313 -0.07 -9.31 18.93
C ILE A 313 -1.30 -9.06 19.81
N SER A 314 -2.52 -9.17 19.29
CA SER A 314 -3.75 -9.08 20.10
C SER A 314 -3.75 -10.09 21.24
N THR A 315 -3.36 -11.33 20.96
CA THR A 315 -3.25 -12.38 21.99
C THR A 315 -2.26 -11.99 23.07
N LEU A 316 -1.08 -11.49 22.69
CA LEU A 316 -0.05 -11.05 23.64
C LEU A 316 -0.54 -9.91 24.53
N VAL A 317 -1.14 -8.86 23.94
CA VAL A 317 -1.63 -7.70 24.71
C VAL A 317 -2.74 -8.09 25.69
N HIS A 318 -3.68 -8.93 25.26
CA HIS A 318 -4.79 -9.38 26.11
C HIS A 318 -4.35 -10.26 27.27
N GLN A 319 -3.22 -10.98 27.18
CA GLN A 319 -2.65 -11.73 28.31
C GLN A 319 -2.28 -10.82 29.49
N TYR A 320 -2.06 -9.53 29.25
CA TYR A 320 -1.75 -8.52 30.27
C TYR A 320 -2.93 -7.56 30.54
N ASN A 321 -4.15 -7.95 30.16
CA ASN A 321 -5.38 -7.15 30.30
C ASN A 321 -5.34 -5.78 29.58
N GLY A 322 -4.51 -5.63 28.54
CA GLY A 322 -4.47 -4.41 27.74
C GLY A 322 -5.61 -4.33 26.72
N TRP A 323 -5.83 -3.16 26.14
CA TRP A 323 -6.67 -2.97 24.95
C TRP A 323 -5.81 -2.83 23.69
N ILE A 324 -6.31 -3.33 22.56
CA ILE A 324 -5.61 -3.25 21.28
C ILE A 324 -6.46 -2.71 20.14
N PHE A 325 -5.92 -1.68 19.48
CA PHE A 325 -6.53 -0.94 18.39
C PHE A 325 -5.70 -1.11 17.12
N TRP A 326 -6.37 -1.40 16.00
CA TRP A 326 -5.69 -1.71 14.75
C TRP A 326 -6.02 -0.73 13.63
N ASP A 327 -4.99 -0.10 13.07
CA ASP A 327 -5.11 0.67 11.83
C ASP A 327 -5.03 -0.27 10.62
N TYR A 328 -6.18 -0.46 9.97
CA TYR A 328 -6.32 -1.23 8.73
C TYR A 328 -6.42 -0.31 7.50
N SER A 329 -6.11 0.98 7.60
CA SER A 329 -6.23 1.93 6.48
C SER A 329 -5.55 1.44 5.21
N THR A 330 -4.33 0.92 5.31
CA THR A 330 -3.60 0.34 4.16
C THR A 330 -4.02 -1.10 3.87
N ALA A 331 -4.27 -1.89 4.92
CA ALA A 331 -4.49 -3.34 4.81
C ALA A 331 -5.90 -3.71 4.33
N ALA A 332 -6.92 -2.94 4.68
CA ALA A 332 -8.33 -3.26 4.49
C ALA A 332 -8.74 -3.60 3.04
N PRO A 333 -8.21 -2.95 1.99
CA PRO A 333 -8.51 -3.31 0.60
C PRO A 333 -7.99 -4.69 0.19
N TYR A 334 -7.02 -5.25 0.93
CA TYR A 334 -6.29 -6.47 0.56
C TYR A 334 -6.56 -7.63 1.52
N LEU A 335 -6.43 -7.38 2.82
CA LEU A 335 -6.44 -8.42 3.86
C LEU A 335 -7.84 -8.63 4.45
N LYS A 336 -8.08 -9.85 4.95
CA LYS A 336 -9.26 -10.12 5.78
C LYS A 336 -9.18 -9.30 7.07
N ILE A 337 -10.29 -8.67 7.44
CA ILE A 337 -10.45 -8.03 8.75
C ILE A 337 -11.31 -8.97 9.58
N ASP A 338 -10.84 -9.34 10.78
CA ASP A 338 -11.55 -10.30 11.63
C ASP A 338 -11.60 -9.79 13.07
N MET A 339 -12.68 -9.12 13.44
CA MET A 339 -12.89 -8.54 14.77
C MET A 339 -12.85 -9.57 15.89
N ASN A 340 -13.24 -10.82 15.59
CA ASN A 340 -13.47 -11.87 16.57
C ASN A 340 -12.82 -13.19 16.15
N SER A 341 -11.56 -13.15 15.72
CA SER A 341 -10.81 -14.33 15.26
C SER A 341 -10.71 -15.43 16.31
N SER A 342 -10.59 -15.06 17.59
CA SER A 342 -10.76 -15.98 18.73
C SER A 342 -11.16 -15.23 20.00
N LYS A 343 -11.41 -15.98 21.09
CA LYS A 343 -11.73 -15.40 22.41
C LYS A 343 -10.62 -14.52 22.99
N ILE A 344 -9.37 -14.66 22.52
CA ILE A 344 -8.21 -13.89 23.02
C ILE A 344 -7.49 -13.11 21.93
N ALA A 345 -7.72 -13.40 20.64
CA ALA A 345 -7.11 -12.70 19.51
C ALA A 345 -8.04 -11.63 18.89
N TYR A 346 -9.19 -11.36 19.54
CA TYR A 346 -10.12 -10.33 19.09
C TYR A 346 -9.46 -8.95 19.03
N LYS A 347 -10.13 -7.99 18.39
CA LYS A 347 -9.66 -6.60 18.30
C LYS A 347 -10.61 -5.72 19.11
N ASP A 348 -10.09 -4.82 19.93
CA ASP A 348 -10.93 -3.89 20.68
C ASP A 348 -11.47 -2.79 19.77
N ALA A 349 -10.65 -2.31 18.84
CA ALA A 349 -11.09 -1.44 17.76
C ALA A 349 -10.28 -1.64 16.47
N VAL A 350 -10.89 -1.30 15.34
CA VAL A 350 -10.30 -1.29 14.00
C VAL A 350 -10.67 0.01 13.29
N PHE A 351 -9.68 0.68 12.70
CA PHE A 351 -9.84 1.88 11.87
C PHE A 351 -9.68 1.52 10.40
N ILE A 352 -10.58 2.00 9.53
CA ILE A 352 -10.58 1.66 8.10
C ILE A 352 -10.73 2.91 7.27
N SER A 353 -9.84 3.06 6.27
CA SER A 353 -9.93 4.07 5.22
C SER A 353 -10.66 3.51 4.00
N THR A 354 -11.97 3.75 3.88
CA THR A 354 -12.79 3.17 2.81
C THR A 354 -12.44 3.76 1.44
N HIS A 355 -11.99 5.02 1.40
CA HIS A 355 -11.53 5.68 0.17
C HIS A 355 -10.28 5.05 -0.46
N LYS A 356 -9.62 4.09 0.21
CA LYS A 356 -8.50 3.30 -0.34
C LYS A 356 -8.94 2.01 -1.02
N PHE A 357 -10.22 1.64 -0.93
CA PHE A 357 -10.77 0.53 -1.68
C PHE A 357 -10.98 0.93 -3.15
N ILE A 358 -10.78 0.00 -4.07
CA ILE A 358 -11.19 0.19 -5.46
C ILE A 358 -12.73 0.35 -5.51
N GLY A 359 -13.20 1.48 -6.05
CA GLY A 359 -14.60 1.92 -6.01
C GLY A 359 -15.01 2.70 -4.76
N GLY A 360 -14.11 2.88 -3.78
CA GLY A 360 -14.43 3.44 -2.45
C GLY A 360 -14.39 4.96 -2.35
N LEU A 361 -14.10 5.67 -3.45
CA LEU A 361 -14.07 7.14 -3.45
C LEU A 361 -15.40 7.72 -2.98
N GLY A 362 -15.33 8.70 -2.07
CA GLY A 362 -16.50 9.36 -1.49
C GLY A 362 -17.30 8.49 -0.50
N ALA A 363 -16.73 7.36 -0.03
CA ALA A 363 -17.27 6.63 1.11
C ALA A 363 -16.66 7.16 2.43
N PRO A 364 -17.41 7.14 3.54
CA PRO A 364 -16.90 7.48 4.86
C PRO A 364 -15.93 6.40 5.32
N ASP A 365 -15.00 6.83 6.16
CA ASP A 365 -14.14 5.90 6.86
C ASP A 365 -14.90 5.25 8.03
N ILE A 366 -14.37 4.16 8.59
CA ILE A 366 -15.12 3.30 9.51
C ILE A 366 -14.32 3.07 10.78
N LEU A 367 -14.98 3.28 11.93
CA LEU A 367 -14.55 2.77 13.23
C LEU A 367 -15.38 1.53 13.56
N ILE A 368 -14.72 0.40 13.75
CA ILE A 368 -15.34 -0.82 14.30
C ILE A 368 -14.79 -1.01 15.70
N ALA A 369 -15.64 -1.11 16.71
CA ALA A 369 -15.17 -1.11 18.09
C ALA A 369 -16.07 -1.94 19.01
N LYS A 370 -15.48 -2.45 20.09
CA LYS A 370 -16.23 -3.14 21.14
C LYS A 370 -17.11 -2.15 21.90
N LYS A 371 -18.37 -2.49 22.14
CA LYS A 371 -19.34 -1.71 22.93
C LYS A 371 -18.81 -1.32 24.30
N LYS A 372 -18.00 -2.19 24.93
CA LYS A 372 -17.38 -1.95 26.25
C LYS A 372 -16.50 -0.70 26.31
N LEU A 373 -16.01 -0.20 25.17
CA LEU A 373 -15.20 1.02 25.11
C LEU A 373 -16.04 2.30 25.25
N PHE A 374 -17.34 2.23 24.98
CA PHE A 374 -18.24 3.40 24.96
C PHE A 374 -18.88 3.65 26.33
N THR A 375 -18.06 4.09 27.29
CA THR A 375 -18.50 4.44 28.66
C THR A 375 -18.95 5.90 28.78
N ASN A 376 -18.82 6.70 27.72
CA ASN A 376 -19.19 8.10 27.68
C ASN A 376 -20.71 8.30 27.88
N GLU A 377 -21.08 9.22 28.77
CA GLU A 377 -22.49 9.58 29.02
C GLU A 377 -23.11 10.38 27.87
N SER A 378 -22.30 11.15 27.16
CA SER A 378 -22.73 12.00 26.06
C SER A 378 -21.87 11.73 24.81
N PRO A 379 -22.44 11.77 23.58
CA PRO A 379 -21.72 11.42 22.36
C PRO A 379 -20.55 12.36 22.06
N VAL A 380 -19.57 11.92 21.28
CA VAL A 380 -18.47 12.81 20.86
C VAL A 380 -19.00 13.95 19.97
N ASN A 381 -19.97 13.63 19.10
CA ASN A 381 -20.60 14.60 18.20
C ASN A 381 -22.04 14.87 18.64
N TYR A 382 -22.28 15.99 19.35
CA TYR A 382 -23.62 16.41 19.77
C TYR A 382 -24.37 17.08 18.61
N ALA A 383 -25.35 16.38 18.02
CA ALA A 383 -26.14 16.91 16.91
C ALA A 383 -27.54 16.27 16.85
N GLY A 384 -28.40 16.81 15.98
CA GLY A 384 -29.69 16.18 15.67
C GLY A 384 -29.51 14.72 15.25
N GLY A 385 -30.44 13.84 15.64
CA GLY A 385 -30.36 12.40 15.39
C GLY A 385 -29.73 11.58 16.53
N THR A 386 -28.96 12.17 17.43
CA THR A 386 -28.40 11.47 18.61
C THR A 386 -29.28 11.54 19.85
N ILE A 387 -30.31 12.39 19.80
CA ILE A 387 -31.14 12.72 20.95
C ILE A 387 -32.43 11.91 20.90
N ASN A 388 -32.71 11.18 21.98
CA ASN A 388 -33.99 10.51 22.19
C ASN A 388 -35.06 11.53 22.61
N PHE A 389 -34.74 12.39 23.59
CA PHE A 389 -35.66 13.42 24.08
C PHE A 389 -34.92 14.62 24.69
N VAL A 390 -35.42 15.84 24.43
CA VAL A 390 -34.93 17.07 25.09
C VAL A 390 -36.07 17.70 25.88
N THR A 391 -35.85 17.93 27.16
CA THR A 391 -36.69 18.77 28.00
C THR A 391 -36.04 20.14 28.21
N ARG A 392 -36.74 21.05 28.90
CA ARG A 392 -36.17 22.36 29.26
C ARG A 392 -34.91 22.27 30.14
N THR A 393 -34.67 21.14 30.81
CA THR A 393 -33.58 20.99 31.80
C THR A 393 -32.73 19.73 31.62
N ARG A 394 -33.05 18.85 30.67
CA ARG A 394 -32.39 17.55 30.50
C ARG A 394 -32.36 17.14 29.03
N ILE A 395 -31.23 16.58 28.61
CA ILE A 395 -31.05 15.92 27.32
C ILE A 395 -30.92 14.41 27.61
N GLU A 396 -31.68 13.61 26.87
CA GLU A 396 -31.60 12.15 26.88
C GLU A 396 -31.12 11.69 25.51
N TYR A 397 -29.92 11.11 25.45
CA TYR A 397 -29.36 10.58 24.21
C TYR A 397 -29.92 9.18 23.89
N VAL A 398 -29.85 8.80 22.62
CA VAL A 398 -30.20 7.45 22.14
C VAL A 398 -29.26 6.42 22.77
N ASN A 399 -29.80 5.28 23.22
CA ASN A 399 -29.01 4.21 23.83
C ASN A 399 -28.19 3.38 22.82
N ASP A 400 -28.67 3.29 21.58
CA ASP A 400 -27.95 2.62 20.50
C ASP A 400 -26.68 3.43 20.17
N ILE A 401 -25.52 2.81 20.37
CA ILE A 401 -24.21 3.48 20.22
C ILE A 401 -23.96 3.92 18.77
N GLU A 402 -24.39 3.14 17.77
CA GLU A 402 -24.17 3.47 16.36
C GLU A 402 -24.95 4.72 15.98
N ILE A 403 -26.22 4.81 16.41
CA ILE A 403 -27.05 6.00 16.20
C ILE A 403 -26.51 7.18 17.04
N ARG A 404 -26.13 6.92 18.29
CA ARG A 404 -25.66 7.94 19.23
C ARG A 404 -24.38 8.63 18.75
N GLU A 405 -23.44 7.88 18.17
CA GLU A 405 -22.13 8.40 17.79
C GLU A 405 -22.06 8.94 16.35
N GLU A 406 -23.09 8.74 15.53
CA GLU A 406 -23.20 9.25 14.14
C GLU A 406 -24.04 10.54 14.05
N GLY A 407 -23.91 11.42 15.05
CA GLY A 407 -24.73 12.62 15.13
C GLY A 407 -24.62 13.57 13.93
N GLY A 408 -25.76 14.12 13.52
CA GLY A 408 -25.90 15.00 12.37
C GLY A 408 -26.70 14.34 11.24
N SER A 409 -26.72 14.96 10.06
CA SER A 409 -27.17 14.26 8.85
C SER A 409 -26.03 13.33 8.41
N PRO A 410 -26.20 12.01 8.44
CA PRO A 410 -25.12 11.09 8.13
C PRO A 410 -24.78 11.11 6.64
N ASP A 411 -23.54 10.71 6.29
CA ASP A 411 -23.17 10.44 4.91
C ASP A 411 -23.82 9.14 4.41
N ILE A 412 -25.09 9.25 4.04
CA ILE A 412 -25.92 8.14 3.57
C ILE A 412 -25.35 7.54 2.29
N LEU A 413 -25.05 8.39 1.30
CA LEU A 413 -24.59 7.93 -0.02
C LEU A 413 -23.22 7.26 0.09
N GLY A 414 -22.31 7.86 0.85
CA GLY A 414 -21.02 7.27 1.11
C GLY A 414 -21.14 5.96 1.89
N SER A 415 -21.99 5.85 2.92
CA SER A 415 -22.17 4.56 3.63
C SER A 415 -22.76 3.48 2.74
N ILE A 416 -23.61 3.84 1.77
CA ILE A 416 -24.07 2.89 0.75
C ILE A 416 -22.88 2.41 -0.09
N ARG A 417 -22.03 3.34 -0.58
CA ARG A 417 -20.78 3.00 -1.28
C ARG A 417 -19.87 2.09 -0.45
N ALA A 418 -19.71 2.37 0.85
CA ALA A 418 -18.91 1.55 1.76
C ALA A 418 -19.39 0.08 1.77
N GLY A 419 -20.70 -0.15 1.92
CA GLY A 419 -21.25 -1.51 1.85
C GLY A 419 -20.99 -2.20 0.50
N LEU A 420 -21.11 -1.47 -0.60
CA LEU A 420 -20.88 -2.00 -1.96
C LEU A 420 -19.41 -2.42 -2.17
N VAL A 421 -18.44 -1.63 -1.72
CA VAL A 421 -17.02 -1.96 -1.91
C VAL A 421 -16.54 -3.08 -1.01
N PHE A 422 -17.07 -3.18 0.22
CA PHE A 422 -16.84 -4.35 1.06
C PHE A 422 -17.43 -5.61 0.44
N HIS A 423 -18.64 -5.51 -0.14
CA HIS A 423 -19.25 -6.61 -0.86
C HIS A 423 -18.46 -7.03 -2.11
N LEU A 424 -17.93 -6.06 -2.87
CA LEU A 424 -17.07 -6.32 -4.03
C LEU A 424 -15.78 -7.04 -3.62
N LYS A 425 -15.08 -6.54 -2.60
CA LYS A 425 -13.87 -7.18 -2.07
C LYS A 425 -14.14 -8.61 -1.62
N GLU A 426 -15.20 -8.83 -0.85
CA GLU A 426 -15.61 -10.18 -0.46
C GLU A 426 -15.90 -11.08 -1.67
N SER A 427 -16.51 -10.51 -2.72
CA SER A 427 -16.84 -11.26 -3.94
C SER A 427 -15.59 -11.66 -4.73
N VAL A 428 -14.49 -10.90 -4.63
CA VAL A 428 -13.17 -11.31 -5.14
C VAL A 428 -12.58 -12.45 -4.29
N ASP A 429 -12.80 -12.43 -2.97
CA ASP A 429 -12.18 -13.29 -1.94
C ASP A 429 -10.78 -12.81 -1.50
N CYS A 430 -10.60 -12.66 -0.18
CA CYS A 430 -9.37 -12.10 0.38
C CYS A 430 -8.16 -13.06 0.26
N HIS A 431 -8.37 -14.38 0.25
CA HIS A 431 -7.28 -15.32 0.06
C HIS A 431 -6.77 -15.26 -1.39
N PHE A 432 -7.69 -15.14 -2.35
CA PHE A 432 -7.32 -14.95 -3.75
C PHE A 432 -6.55 -13.63 -3.97
N ILE A 433 -6.95 -12.54 -3.30
CA ILE A 433 -6.19 -11.28 -3.32
C ILE A 433 -4.80 -11.49 -2.72
N GLU A 434 -4.69 -12.15 -1.58
CA GLU A 434 -3.40 -12.37 -0.91
C GLU A 434 -2.45 -13.25 -1.74
N GLU A 435 -2.95 -14.31 -2.39
CA GLU A 435 -2.16 -15.14 -3.31
C GLU A 435 -1.58 -14.28 -4.45
N ARG A 436 -2.43 -13.44 -5.06
CA ARG A 436 -2.01 -12.53 -6.12
C ARG A 436 -1.01 -11.47 -5.64
N GLU A 437 -1.18 -10.92 -4.45
CA GLU A 437 -0.21 -9.97 -3.86
C GLU A 437 1.16 -10.63 -3.68
N ASN A 438 1.21 -11.89 -3.22
CA ASN A 438 2.46 -12.64 -3.08
C ASN A 438 3.13 -12.88 -4.45
N GLU A 439 2.37 -13.25 -5.49
CA GLU A 439 2.88 -13.36 -6.86
C GLU A 439 3.54 -12.06 -7.34
N LEU A 440 2.89 -10.91 -7.09
CA LEU A 440 3.39 -9.60 -7.49
C LEU A 440 4.67 -9.21 -6.74
N VAL A 441 4.74 -9.51 -5.44
CA VAL A 441 5.97 -9.33 -4.64
C VAL A 441 7.12 -10.17 -5.20
N GLU A 442 6.85 -11.43 -5.54
CA GLU A 442 7.85 -12.32 -6.13
C GLU A 442 8.29 -11.88 -7.52
N LYS A 443 7.36 -11.39 -8.35
CA LYS A 443 7.67 -10.81 -9.66
C LYS A 443 8.59 -9.60 -9.54
N PHE A 444 8.28 -8.67 -8.64
CA PHE A 444 9.16 -7.52 -8.35
C PHE A 444 10.54 -7.97 -7.83
N ARG A 445 10.57 -8.91 -6.89
CA ARG A 445 11.81 -9.42 -6.28
C ARG A 445 12.71 -10.08 -7.33
N LYS A 446 12.13 -10.87 -8.25
CA LYS A 446 12.86 -11.48 -9.37
C LYS A 446 13.37 -10.41 -10.34
N HIS A 447 12.56 -9.41 -10.67
CA HIS A 447 12.90 -8.34 -11.63
C HIS A 447 14.07 -7.46 -11.15
N PHE A 448 14.06 -7.05 -9.88
CA PHE A 448 15.06 -6.11 -9.32
C PHE A 448 16.15 -6.76 -8.46
N LYS A 449 16.27 -8.08 -8.51
CA LYS A 449 17.28 -8.81 -7.73
C LYS A 449 18.69 -8.27 -8.06
N ASN A 450 19.39 -7.80 -7.04
CA ASN A 450 20.76 -7.24 -7.15
C ASN A 450 20.89 -6.04 -8.10
N HIS A 451 19.81 -5.26 -8.30
CA HIS A 451 19.88 -4.06 -9.13
C HIS A 451 20.88 -3.03 -8.53
N PRO A 452 21.88 -2.55 -9.30
CA PRO A 452 23.03 -1.82 -8.74
C PRO A 452 22.68 -0.42 -8.22
N THR A 453 21.63 0.20 -8.76
CA THR A 453 21.23 1.58 -8.44
C THR A 453 19.92 1.67 -7.66
N LEU A 454 19.08 0.64 -7.69
CA LEU A 454 17.75 0.69 -7.06
C LEU A 454 17.88 0.21 -5.63
N LYS A 455 17.56 1.08 -4.67
CA LYS A 455 17.52 0.73 -3.25
C LYS A 455 16.08 0.71 -2.78
N VAL A 456 15.57 -0.47 -2.50
CA VAL A 456 14.23 -0.67 -1.95
C VAL A 456 14.28 -0.50 -0.43
N LEU A 457 13.32 0.23 0.12
CA LEU A 457 13.17 0.45 1.55
C LEU A 457 12.32 -0.67 2.17
N GLY A 458 12.74 -1.16 3.33
CA GLY A 458 12.12 -2.30 4.00
C GLY A 458 12.57 -3.65 3.46
N SER A 459 12.25 -4.72 4.19
CA SER A 459 12.64 -6.08 3.82
C SER A 459 11.72 -6.66 2.73
N LEU A 460 12.32 -7.28 1.72
CA LEU A 460 11.61 -8.03 0.67
C LEU A 460 11.41 -9.51 1.02
N ASN A 461 11.97 -9.98 2.13
CA ASN A 461 11.98 -11.40 2.52
C ASN A 461 10.93 -11.74 3.59
N ILE A 462 10.02 -10.80 3.88
CA ILE A 462 8.96 -10.95 4.87
C ILE A 462 7.60 -10.74 4.21
N ARG A 463 6.55 -11.31 4.81
CA ARG A 463 5.17 -11.21 4.32
C ARG A 463 4.76 -9.74 4.22
N ARG A 464 4.31 -9.33 3.03
CA ARG A 464 4.01 -7.94 2.69
C ARG A 464 3.01 -7.85 1.55
N LEU A 465 2.32 -6.72 1.48
CA LEU A 465 1.61 -6.27 0.29
C LEU A 465 2.60 -5.85 -0.80
N ALA A 466 2.15 -5.81 -2.06
CA ALA A 466 2.91 -5.36 -3.22
C ALA A 466 3.05 -3.83 -3.26
N ILE A 467 3.48 -3.23 -2.15
CA ILE A 467 3.67 -1.80 -1.91
C ILE A 467 5.16 -1.54 -1.72
N PHE A 468 5.80 -0.80 -2.62
CA PHE A 468 7.25 -0.63 -2.63
C PHE A 468 7.62 0.84 -2.54
N SER A 469 8.59 1.13 -1.67
CA SER A 469 9.26 2.42 -1.58
C SER A 469 10.71 2.27 -1.97
N PHE A 470 11.24 3.20 -2.77
CA PHE A 470 12.59 3.07 -3.31
C PHE A 470 13.30 4.41 -3.51
N LEU A 471 14.62 4.31 -3.62
CA LEU A 471 15.57 5.36 -3.97
C LEU A 471 16.37 4.92 -5.20
N ILE A 472 16.79 5.88 -6.02
CA ILE A 472 17.71 5.63 -7.14
C ILE A 472 19.05 6.26 -6.82
N TYR A 473 20.05 5.41 -6.60
CA TYR A 473 21.42 5.80 -6.32
C TYR A 473 22.18 6.08 -7.61
N VAL A 474 22.98 7.15 -7.62
CA VAL A 474 23.83 7.57 -8.73
C VAL A 474 25.29 7.38 -8.31
N PRO A 475 25.92 6.22 -8.62
CA PRO A 475 27.21 5.84 -8.05
C PRO A 475 28.32 6.86 -8.29
N MET A 476 28.35 7.48 -9.48
CA MET A 476 29.40 8.43 -9.86
C MET A 476 29.45 9.68 -8.96
N PHE A 477 28.32 10.07 -8.35
CA PHE A 477 28.23 11.22 -7.44
C PHE A 477 28.10 10.83 -5.97
N LYS A 478 27.97 9.52 -5.67
CA LYS A 478 27.64 9.00 -4.35
C LYS A 478 26.40 9.64 -3.71
N LYS A 479 25.41 9.95 -4.54
CA LYS A 479 24.16 10.63 -4.15
C LYS A 479 22.97 9.95 -4.79
N PHE A 480 21.76 10.38 -4.46
CA PHE A 480 20.53 9.84 -5.04
C PHE A 480 19.92 10.79 -6.08
N LEU A 481 18.96 10.29 -6.87
CA LEU A 481 17.99 11.14 -7.54
C LEU A 481 16.95 11.61 -6.53
N HIS A 482 16.52 12.87 -6.68
CA HIS A 482 15.48 13.42 -5.83
C HIS A 482 14.14 12.70 -6.10
N HIS A 483 13.40 12.30 -5.06
CA HIS A 483 12.18 11.50 -5.21
C HIS A 483 11.10 12.17 -6.08
N ASN A 484 10.86 13.48 -5.90
CA ASN A 484 9.94 14.24 -6.77
C ASN A 484 10.35 14.20 -8.25
N PHE A 485 11.65 14.19 -8.54
CA PHE A 485 12.14 14.11 -9.91
C PHE A 485 11.85 12.74 -10.52
N ILE A 486 12.01 11.65 -9.75
CA ILE A 486 11.66 10.29 -10.19
C ILE A 486 10.16 10.21 -10.54
N CYS A 487 9.28 10.77 -9.72
CA CYS A 487 7.84 10.82 -10.02
C CYS A 487 7.52 11.61 -11.28
N VAL A 488 8.18 12.75 -11.47
CA VAL A 488 8.03 13.57 -12.67
C VAL A 488 8.48 12.80 -13.91
N LEU A 489 9.57 12.03 -13.86
CA LEU A 489 10.00 11.19 -14.98
C LEU A 489 9.00 10.04 -15.26
N LEU A 490 8.50 9.36 -14.23
CA LEU A 490 7.48 8.32 -14.38
C LEU A 490 6.20 8.86 -15.04
N ASN A 491 5.77 10.05 -14.62
CA ASN A 491 4.64 10.76 -15.21
C ASN A 491 4.93 11.16 -16.67
N ASP A 492 6.00 11.93 -16.87
CA ASP A 492 6.26 12.63 -18.13
C ASP A 492 6.60 11.66 -19.27
N LEU A 493 7.41 10.64 -18.97
CA LEU A 493 7.88 9.69 -19.97
C LEU A 493 6.90 8.54 -20.17
N PHE A 494 6.21 8.09 -19.12
CA PHE A 494 5.48 6.82 -19.14
C PHE A 494 3.99 6.93 -18.78
N GLY A 495 3.51 8.09 -18.33
CA GLY A 495 2.14 8.25 -17.84
C GLY A 495 1.87 7.58 -16.50
N ILE A 496 2.91 7.06 -15.84
CA ILE A 496 2.80 6.32 -14.59
C ILE A 496 2.65 7.29 -13.42
N GLN A 497 1.50 7.21 -12.75
CA GLN A 497 1.16 8.02 -11.59
C GLN A 497 1.60 7.29 -10.33
N VAL A 498 2.64 7.82 -9.71
CA VAL A 498 3.20 7.37 -8.43
C VAL A 498 3.28 8.57 -7.49
N ASN A 499 3.57 8.31 -6.22
CA ASN A 499 3.72 9.37 -5.24
C ASN A 499 5.16 9.45 -4.72
N SER A 500 5.58 10.67 -4.42
CA SER A 500 6.86 10.97 -3.79
C SER A 500 6.60 11.83 -2.56
N GLU A 501 6.63 11.21 -1.41
CA GLU A 501 6.41 11.91 -0.15
C GLU A 501 7.37 11.39 0.91
N CYS A 502 7.89 12.33 1.70
CA CYS A 502 8.35 12.08 3.07
C CYS A 502 7.10 11.86 3.94
N SER A 503 6.40 10.76 3.63
CA SER A 503 5.00 10.46 3.92
C SER A 503 4.66 10.70 5.40
N CYS A 504 3.36 10.88 5.69
CA CYS A 504 2.74 10.98 7.00
C CYS A 504 3.04 9.76 7.92
N ALA A 505 4.31 9.49 8.19
CA ALA A 505 4.91 8.45 9.02
C ALA A 505 6.37 8.87 9.29
N GLY A 506 6.56 10.14 9.66
CA GLY A 506 7.86 10.82 9.70
C GLY A 506 8.96 10.01 10.40
N PRO A 507 8.72 9.49 11.63
CA PRO A 507 9.71 8.70 12.36
C PRO A 507 10.18 7.45 11.63
N TYR A 508 9.30 6.74 10.92
CA TYR A 508 9.70 5.52 10.19
C TYR A 508 10.56 5.83 8.98
N VAL A 509 10.30 6.95 8.30
CA VAL A 509 11.12 7.41 7.18
C VAL A 509 12.54 7.70 7.65
N LEU A 510 12.70 8.33 8.82
CA LEU A 510 14.01 8.58 9.42
C LEU A 510 14.76 7.28 9.70
N ASP A 511 14.09 6.28 10.28
CA ASP A 511 14.69 4.96 10.52
C ASP A 511 15.13 4.29 9.20
N LEU A 512 14.27 4.26 8.18
CA LEU A 512 14.55 3.63 6.89
C LEU A 512 15.70 4.32 6.13
N LEU A 513 15.85 5.63 6.31
CA LEU A 513 16.92 6.43 5.70
C LEU A 513 18.17 6.50 6.58
N ASN A 514 18.15 5.94 7.80
CA ASN A 514 19.20 6.03 8.81
C ASN A 514 19.58 7.48 9.14
N ILE A 515 18.57 8.34 9.35
CA ILE A 515 18.73 9.74 9.72
C ILE A 515 18.52 9.87 11.23
N ASP A 516 19.53 10.38 11.95
CA ASP A 516 19.43 10.68 13.37
C ASP A 516 18.62 11.95 13.66
N ASP A 517 18.16 12.10 14.91
CA ASP A 517 17.30 13.21 15.35
C ASP A 517 17.94 14.58 15.13
N ALA A 518 19.26 14.70 15.32
CA ALA A 518 19.98 15.97 15.13
C ALA A 518 19.97 16.39 13.65
N THR A 519 20.15 15.44 12.75
CA THR A 519 20.07 15.66 11.31
C THR A 519 18.64 15.90 10.85
N ALA A 520 17.66 15.18 11.44
CA ALA A 520 16.25 15.38 11.17
C ALA A 520 15.78 16.80 11.52
N GLU A 521 16.23 17.34 12.66
CA GLU A 521 15.93 18.71 13.08
C GLU A 521 16.44 19.75 12.07
N ILE A 522 17.64 19.54 11.51
CA ILE A 522 18.18 20.42 10.46
C ILE A 522 17.31 20.35 9.19
N TYR A 523 16.86 19.17 8.78
CA TYR A 523 15.93 19.04 7.64
C TYR A 523 14.58 19.70 7.91
N THR A 524 14.07 19.64 9.15
CA THR A 524 12.85 20.35 9.56
C THR A 524 13.01 21.85 9.43
N GLN A 525 14.17 22.41 9.82
CA GLN A 525 14.47 23.82 9.66
C GLN A 525 14.50 24.25 8.19
N PHE A 526 15.08 23.43 7.29
CA PHE A 526 14.99 23.69 5.85
C PHE A 526 13.55 23.61 5.32
N ALA A 527 12.73 22.68 5.82
CA ALA A 527 11.36 22.49 5.32
C ALA A 527 10.39 23.60 5.77
N ALA A 528 10.44 23.97 7.06
CA ALA A 528 9.56 24.98 7.64
C ALA A 528 10.03 26.41 7.31
N GLY A 529 11.36 26.63 7.27
CA GLY A 529 11.91 27.97 7.43
C GLY A 529 11.67 28.51 8.84
N ASP A 530 12.47 29.47 9.27
CA ASP A 530 12.24 30.11 10.56
C ASP A 530 11.51 31.45 10.38
N GLU A 531 10.18 31.39 10.21
CA GLU A 531 9.35 32.60 10.09
C GLU A 531 9.24 33.37 11.41
N ASN A 532 9.53 32.74 12.55
CA ASN A 532 9.34 33.30 13.90
C ASN A 532 10.64 33.74 14.59
N ASN A 533 11.81 33.39 14.05
CA ASN A 533 13.11 33.84 14.56
C ASN A 533 13.98 34.34 13.40
N PRO A 534 13.96 35.66 13.11
CA PRO A 534 14.78 36.28 12.06
C PRO A 534 16.30 36.13 12.26
N SER A 535 16.72 35.55 13.39
CA SER A 535 18.11 35.25 13.76
C SER A 535 18.58 33.88 13.28
N ALA A 536 17.68 32.99 12.83
CA ALA A 536 18.06 31.69 12.31
C ALA A 536 18.63 31.84 10.88
N SER A 537 19.79 31.23 10.68
CA SER A 537 20.66 31.40 9.52
C SER A 537 20.27 30.57 8.29
N ILE A 538 19.07 29.97 8.28
CA ILE A 538 18.63 28.98 7.28
C ILE A 538 17.33 29.45 6.60
N SER A 539 17.40 29.72 5.29
CA SER A 539 16.22 29.97 4.46
C SER A 539 15.39 28.70 4.24
N ARG A 540 14.07 28.85 4.07
CA ARG A 540 13.17 27.75 3.70
C ARG A 540 13.55 27.17 2.33
N ILE A 541 13.88 25.88 2.29
CA ILE A 541 14.23 25.10 1.08
C ILE A 541 13.56 23.72 1.20
N PRO A 542 12.27 23.58 0.85
CA PRO A 542 11.56 22.30 0.96
C PRO A 542 12.17 21.16 0.14
N LEU A 543 12.97 21.47 -0.88
CA LEU A 543 13.72 20.49 -1.69
C LEU A 543 14.77 19.71 -0.87
N MET A 544 15.18 20.22 0.29
CA MET A 544 16.12 19.51 1.17
C MET A 544 15.45 18.36 1.92
N ARG A 545 14.11 18.32 1.99
CA ARG A 545 13.38 17.31 2.75
C ARG A 545 13.69 15.91 2.22
N PRO A 546 14.23 15.00 3.04
CA PRO A 546 14.54 13.64 2.61
C PRO A 546 13.24 12.87 2.37
N GLY A 547 13.24 11.95 1.40
CA GLY A 547 12.06 11.16 1.06
C GLY A 547 12.36 10.07 0.04
N PHE A 548 11.31 9.42 -0.45
CA PHE A 548 11.38 8.28 -1.36
C PHE A 548 10.27 8.33 -2.40
N THR A 549 10.40 7.50 -3.44
CA THR A 549 9.32 7.26 -4.40
C THR A 549 8.58 5.99 -3.98
N ARG A 550 7.25 6.03 -4.00
CA ARG A 550 6.39 4.90 -3.63
C ARG A 550 5.42 4.57 -4.75
N PHE A 551 5.21 3.27 -4.93
CA PHE A 551 4.18 2.74 -5.81
C PHE A 551 3.61 1.43 -5.25
N ASN A 552 2.46 1.01 -5.78
CA ASN A 552 1.96 -0.36 -5.60
C ASN A 552 1.68 -1.03 -6.94
N LEU A 553 1.83 -2.35 -6.92
CA LEU A 553 1.28 -3.23 -7.95
C LEU A 553 -0.11 -3.65 -7.48
N SER A 554 -1.14 -3.48 -8.30
CA SER A 554 -2.52 -3.75 -7.88
C SER A 554 -2.91 -5.18 -8.23
N TYR A 555 -3.50 -5.93 -7.30
CA TYR A 555 -3.94 -7.31 -7.54
C TYR A 555 -4.90 -7.48 -8.72
N PHE A 556 -5.67 -6.44 -9.08
CA PHE A 556 -6.62 -6.47 -10.21
C PHE A 556 -6.00 -6.04 -11.54
N ALA A 557 -4.77 -5.50 -11.56
CA ALA A 557 -4.11 -5.10 -12.79
C ALA A 557 -3.65 -6.34 -13.59
N ASN A 558 -3.74 -6.24 -14.91
CA ASN A 558 -3.22 -7.27 -15.81
C ASN A 558 -1.69 -7.30 -15.84
N ASP A 559 -1.11 -8.43 -16.23
CA ASP A 559 0.35 -8.62 -16.17
C ASP A 559 1.13 -7.69 -17.11
N ASP A 560 0.55 -7.27 -18.24
CA ASP A 560 1.19 -6.34 -19.17
C ASP A 560 1.39 -4.95 -18.55
N GLU A 561 0.40 -4.46 -17.79
CA GLU A 561 0.49 -3.22 -17.03
C GLU A 561 1.52 -3.33 -15.91
N ILE A 562 1.57 -4.47 -15.21
CA ILE A 562 2.58 -4.75 -14.19
C ILE A 562 3.98 -4.73 -14.81
N ASP A 563 4.19 -5.42 -15.93
CA ASP A 563 5.49 -5.45 -16.62
C ASP A 563 5.88 -4.07 -17.16
N TYR A 564 4.93 -3.30 -17.67
CA TYR A 564 5.17 -1.92 -18.10
C TYR A 564 5.66 -1.04 -16.94
N ILE A 565 5.04 -1.12 -15.77
CA ILE A 565 5.47 -0.38 -14.57
C ILE A 565 6.89 -0.78 -14.15
N LEU A 566 7.18 -2.09 -14.08
CA LEU A 566 8.49 -2.60 -13.69
C LEU A 566 9.58 -2.16 -14.68
N ASN A 567 9.34 -2.30 -15.99
CA ASN A 567 10.27 -1.89 -17.03
C ASN A 567 10.52 -0.37 -17.05
N ALA A 568 9.50 0.44 -16.76
CA ALA A 568 9.67 1.90 -16.66
C ALA A 568 10.51 2.30 -15.45
N ILE A 569 10.32 1.64 -14.29
CA ILE A 569 11.15 1.86 -13.10
C ILE A 569 12.59 1.42 -13.37
N ASP A 570 12.80 0.25 -14.00
CA ASP A 570 14.12 -0.23 -14.40
C ASP A 570 14.82 0.75 -15.35
N PHE A 571 14.09 1.28 -16.33
CA PHE A 571 14.60 2.32 -17.22
C PHE A 571 15.08 3.56 -16.45
N ILE A 572 14.28 4.08 -15.51
CA ILE A 572 14.66 5.27 -14.74
C ILE A 572 15.82 4.96 -13.78
N ALA A 573 15.86 3.76 -13.19
CA ALA A 573 16.95 3.34 -12.33
C ALA A 573 18.30 3.30 -13.07
N ASN A 574 18.29 2.97 -14.37
CA ASN A 574 19.49 2.91 -15.21
C ASN A 574 19.83 4.26 -15.87
N TYR A 575 18.84 5.00 -16.36
CA TYR A 575 19.05 6.17 -17.24
C TYR A 575 18.45 7.48 -16.73
N GLY A 576 17.65 7.45 -15.67
CA GLY A 576 16.94 8.62 -15.15
C GLY A 576 17.86 9.79 -14.78
N TRP A 577 19.10 9.50 -14.37
CA TRP A 577 20.09 10.53 -14.06
C TRP A 577 20.46 11.39 -15.27
N MET A 578 20.40 10.85 -16.50
CA MET A 578 20.72 11.61 -17.72
C MET A 578 19.67 12.68 -18.00
N PHE A 579 18.39 12.35 -17.77
CA PHE A 579 17.27 13.28 -17.96
C PHE A 579 17.37 14.48 -17.03
N LEU A 580 18.05 14.37 -15.89
CA LEU A 580 18.21 15.49 -14.97
C LEU A 580 18.83 16.72 -15.66
N SER A 581 19.68 16.50 -16.68
CA SER A 581 20.26 17.58 -17.50
C SER A 581 19.21 18.43 -18.26
N LEU A 582 18.06 17.85 -18.58
CA LEU A 582 16.99 18.49 -19.35
C LEU A 582 15.94 19.18 -18.47
N TYR A 583 15.97 18.92 -17.17
CA TYR A 583 15.01 19.43 -16.20
C TYR A 583 15.64 20.49 -15.30
N THR A 584 14.77 21.34 -14.74
CA THR A 584 15.07 22.29 -13.67
C THR A 584 14.08 22.08 -12.53
N TYR A 585 14.34 22.68 -11.38
CA TYR A 585 13.44 22.65 -10.22
C TYR A 585 13.13 24.06 -9.74
N ASN A 586 12.09 24.19 -8.93
CA ASN A 586 11.81 25.38 -8.14
C ASN A 586 12.10 25.06 -6.65
N PRO A 587 13.04 25.78 -5.98
CA PRO A 587 13.47 25.43 -4.63
C PRO A 587 12.39 25.63 -3.56
N ASP A 588 11.43 26.53 -3.79
CA ASP A 588 10.37 26.87 -2.83
C ASP A 588 9.20 25.88 -2.88
N THR A 589 8.93 25.31 -4.06
CA THR A 589 7.79 24.42 -4.30
C THR A 589 8.20 22.95 -4.47
N SER A 590 9.49 22.67 -4.63
CA SER A 590 10.04 21.34 -4.94
C SER A 590 9.49 20.71 -6.24
N ILE A 591 8.91 21.53 -7.12
CA ILE A 591 8.38 21.11 -8.43
C ILE A 591 9.54 21.06 -9.43
N TRP A 592 9.57 19.97 -10.20
CA TRP A 592 10.50 19.79 -11.32
C TRP A 592 9.76 19.98 -12.65
N SER A 593 10.42 20.57 -13.64
CA SER A 593 9.87 20.77 -14.97
C SER A 593 10.95 20.72 -16.04
N LEU A 594 10.57 20.37 -17.27
CA LEU A 594 11.46 20.47 -18.42
C LEU A 594 11.90 21.93 -18.61
N ARG A 595 13.19 22.18 -18.94
CA ARG A 595 13.79 23.52 -18.91
C ARG A 595 13.12 24.56 -19.81
N ASP A 596 12.57 24.15 -20.95
CA ASP A 596 11.90 25.04 -21.91
C ASP A 596 10.40 25.20 -21.64
N ILE A 597 9.86 24.54 -20.60
CA ILE A 597 8.47 24.65 -20.17
C ILE A 597 8.41 25.38 -18.84
N SER A 598 7.75 26.54 -18.82
CA SER A 598 7.48 27.24 -17.56
C SER A 598 6.45 26.50 -16.71
N SER A 599 6.63 26.48 -15.39
CA SER A 599 5.65 25.93 -14.44
C SER A 599 4.26 26.57 -14.56
N LYS A 600 4.20 27.85 -14.99
CA LYS A 600 2.94 28.55 -15.29
C LYS A 600 2.18 27.93 -16.47
N ASN A 601 2.89 27.44 -17.49
CA ASN A 601 2.29 26.77 -18.64
C ASN A 601 1.73 25.40 -18.30
N TYR A 602 2.31 24.71 -17.31
CA TYR A 602 1.76 23.45 -16.81
C TYR A 602 0.45 23.70 -16.05
N LEU A 603 0.45 24.64 -15.10
CA LEU A 603 -0.73 24.95 -14.27
C LEU A 603 -1.92 25.50 -15.08
N SER A 604 -1.68 26.23 -16.17
CA SER A 604 -2.73 26.78 -17.01
C SER A 604 -3.51 25.71 -17.81
N GLN A 605 -2.99 24.49 -17.91
CA GLN A 605 -3.66 23.38 -18.57
C GLN A 605 -4.63 22.61 -17.65
N LEU A 606 -4.59 22.86 -16.34
CA LEU A 606 -5.47 22.20 -15.37
C LEU A 606 -6.89 22.77 -15.46
N HIS A 607 -7.89 21.89 -15.33
CA HIS A 607 -9.29 22.30 -15.24
C HIS A 607 -9.55 23.03 -13.92
N SER A 608 -10.49 23.98 -13.90
CA SER A 608 -10.80 24.77 -12.72
C SER A 608 -12.31 24.85 -12.52
N LEU A 609 -12.80 24.78 -11.29
CA LEU A 609 -14.23 25.02 -11.04
C LEU A 609 -14.69 26.42 -11.48
N ARG A 610 -13.75 27.37 -11.64
CA ARG A 610 -14.02 28.73 -12.14
C ARG A 610 -14.34 28.77 -13.65
N THR A 611 -14.05 27.72 -14.41
CA THR A 611 -14.40 27.62 -15.83
C THR A 611 -15.79 27.04 -16.05
N ILE A 612 -16.46 26.52 -15.02
CA ILE A 612 -17.82 25.99 -15.14
C ILE A 612 -18.83 27.16 -15.18
N THR A 613 -19.70 27.16 -16.19
CA THR A 613 -20.74 28.18 -16.41
C THR A 613 -22.10 27.55 -16.64
N TYR A 614 -23.17 28.33 -16.38
CA TYR A 614 -24.57 27.95 -16.62
C TYR A 614 -25.30 29.00 -17.48
N GLU A 615 -24.57 29.82 -18.25
CA GLU A 615 -25.10 31.00 -18.93
C GLU A 615 -26.20 30.67 -19.95
N ASP A 616 -26.17 29.48 -20.55
CA ASP A 616 -27.19 29.01 -21.49
C ASP A 616 -28.21 28.04 -20.86
N GLY A 617 -28.22 27.93 -19.53
CA GLY A 617 -29.09 27.00 -18.79
C GLY A 617 -28.59 25.55 -18.75
N THR A 618 -27.42 25.24 -19.33
CA THR A 618 -26.76 23.93 -19.23
C THR A 618 -25.42 24.05 -18.52
N MET A 619 -24.98 22.98 -17.83
CA MET A 619 -23.64 22.96 -17.25
C MET A 619 -22.61 22.84 -18.38
N GLN A 620 -21.83 23.89 -18.59
CA GLN A 620 -20.75 23.91 -19.57
C GLN A 620 -19.43 24.24 -18.90
N GLU A 621 -18.35 23.72 -19.46
CA GLU A 621 -17.02 24.21 -19.15
C GLU A 621 -16.61 25.19 -20.25
N ASN A 622 -16.28 26.43 -19.87
CA ASN A 622 -15.85 27.47 -20.80
C ASN A 622 -14.45 27.13 -21.33
N THR A 623 -14.42 26.36 -22.41
CA THR A 623 -13.27 25.75 -23.07
C THR A 623 -12.56 26.67 -24.07
N GLN A 624 -12.93 27.96 -24.17
CA GLN A 624 -12.26 28.91 -25.07
C GLN A 624 -10.75 29.16 -24.74
N LYS A 625 -10.22 28.56 -23.67
CA LYS A 625 -8.77 28.48 -23.35
C LYS A 625 -8.14 27.08 -23.51
N SER A 626 -8.90 26.04 -23.89
CA SER A 626 -8.44 24.64 -23.86
C SER A 626 -8.09 24.03 -25.22
N GLU A 627 -8.34 24.71 -26.35
CA GLU A 627 -8.22 24.09 -27.68
C GLU A 627 -6.79 23.90 -28.22
N LYS A 628 -5.74 24.22 -27.45
CA LYS A 628 -4.34 23.81 -27.75
C LYS A 628 -3.56 23.49 -26.47
N LYS A 629 -3.95 22.43 -25.75
CA LYS A 629 -3.12 21.91 -24.66
C LYS A 629 -2.05 20.95 -25.21
N THR A 630 -1.08 21.47 -25.95
CA THR A 630 0.16 20.75 -26.28
C THR A 630 1.31 21.51 -25.66
N PHE A 631 2.26 20.83 -25.04
CA PHE A 631 3.52 21.46 -24.67
C PHE A 631 4.33 21.67 -25.95
N ASP A 632 4.57 22.93 -26.31
CA ASP A 632 5.46 23.28 -27.42
C ASP A 632 6.90 23.30 -26.89
N SER A 633 7.47 22.09 -26.72
CA SER A 633 8.84 21.89 -26.23
C SER A 633 9.79 21.66 -27.40
N ASN A 634 10.75 22.58 -27.56
CA ASN A 634 11.83 22.46 -28.52
C ASN A 634 12.76 21.29 -28.16
N ILE A 635 13.01 21.08 -26.86
CA ILE A 635 13.78 19.94 -26.36
C ILE A 635 13.15 18.63 -26.85
N SER A 636 11.85 18.46 -26.65
CA SER A 636 11.13 17.23 -27.04
C SER A 636 11.12 17.04 -28.55
N GLN A 637 10.90 18.10 -29.34
CA GLN A 637 10.95 18.02 -30.80
C GLN A 637 12.33 17.63 -31.33
N SER A 638 13.41 18.07 -30.68
CA SER A 638 14.79 17.76 -31.10
C SER A 638 15.27 16.36 -30.73
N LEU A 639 14.83 15.84 -29.57
CA LEU A 639 15.34 14.57 -29.02
C LEU A 639 14.50 13.34 -29.44
N ILE A 640 13.23 13.53 -29.82
CA ILE A 640 12.40 12.41 -30.28
C ILE A 640 12.61 12.20 -31.78
N THR A 641 13.48 11.25 -32.11
CA THR A 641 13.81 10.90 -33.50
C THR A 641 13.06 9.66 -34.02
N THR A 642 12.40 8.92 -33.13
CA THR A 642 11.63 7.71 -33.46
C THR A 642 10.14 7.97 -33.74
N ASN A 643 9.59 7.16 -34.65
CA ASN A 643 8.16 7.07 -34.94
C ASN A 643 7.44 6.00 -34.09
N SER A 644 8.15 5.26 -33.24
CA SER A 644 7.53 4.26 -32.35
C SER A 644 6.51 4.93 -31.43
N ASN A 645 5.42 4.22 -31.15
CA ASN A 645 4.42 4.62 -30.16
C ASN A 645 4.70 4.06 -28.77
N ASP A 646 5.66 3.15 -28.62
CA ASP A 646 6.06 2.60 -27.32
C ASP A 646 6.80 3.66 -26.48
N PRO A 647 6.27 4.05 -25.31
CA PRO A 647 6.94 4.99 -24.40
C PRO A 647 8.37 4.59 -24.02
N ILE A 648 8.66 3.28 -23.87
CA ILE A 648 9.99 2.79 -23.49
C ILE A 648 11.00 2.97 -24.63
N GLU A 649 10.62 2.61 -25.86
CA GLU A 649 11.48 2.86 -27.02
C GLU A 649 11.73 4.35 -27.28
N GLN A 650 10.70 5.18 -27.09
CA GLN A 650 10.85 6.63 -27.17
C GLN A 650 11.83 7.16 -26.11
N ALA A 651 11.71 6.70 -24.87
CA ALA A 651 12.61 7.11 -23.80
C ALA A 651 14.07 6.70 -24.07
N LYS A 652 14.29 5.48 -24.60
CA LYS A 652 15.63 5.02 -25.04
C LYS A 652 16.20 5.90 -26.15
N SER A 653 15.40 6.23 -27.17
CA SER A 653 15.79 7.15 -28.25
C SER A 653 16.18 8.53 -27.71
N ILE A 654 15.45 9.07 -26.72
CA ILE A 654 15.83 10.33 -26.07
C ILE A 654 17.20 10.19 -25.40
N VAL A 655 17.41 9.15 -24.60
CA VAL A 655 18.68 8.90 -23.88
C VAL A 655 19.89 8.88 -24.81
N GLU A 656 19.77 8.23 -25.97
CA GLU A 656 20.85 8.15 -26.96
C GLU A 656 21.26 9.53 -27.51
N ASN A 657 20.31 10.46 -27.60
CA ASN A 657 20.53 11.79 -28.16
C ASN A 657 20.89 12.87 -27.11
N ILE A 658 20.72 12.59 -25.81
CA ILE A 658 21.05 13.55 -24.72
C ILE A 658 22.50 14.04 -24.77
N PRO A 659 23.54 13.19 -24.91
CA PRO A 659 24.92 13.66 -24.83
C PRO A 659 25.29 14.69 -25.89
N GLU A 660 24.88 14.45 -27.14
CA GLU A 660 25.09 15.38 -28.24
C GLU A 660 24.30 16.68 -28.03
N TYR A 661 23.03 16.58 -27.65
CA TYR A 661 22.20 17.74 -27.36
C TYR A 661 22.81 18.63 -26.28
N ILE A 662 23.23 18.05 -25.14
CA ILE A 662 23.84 18.81 -24.05
C ILE A 662 25.16 19.43 -24.49
N SER A 663 26.01 18.70 -25.20
CA SER A 663 27.29 19.25 -25.69
C SER A 663 27.09 20.44 -26.62
N ASN A 664 26.08 20.40 -27.49
CA ASN A 664 25.80 21.47 -28.45
C ASN A 664 25.17 22.72 -27.80
N HIS A 665 24.60 22.59 -26.60
CA HIS A 665 23.84 23.66 -25.94
C HIS A 665 24.39 24.08 -24.58
N VAL A 666 25.48 23.48 -24.08
CA VAL A 666 25.98 23.68 -22.72
C VAL A 666 26.18 25.15 -22.33
N ASP A 667 26.65 25.98 -23.26
CA ASP A 667 26.90 27.41 -23.04
C ASP A 667 25.60 28.26 -23.01
N HIS A 668 24.49 27.68 -23.45
CA HIS A 668 23.18 28.32 -23.56
C HIS A 668 22.14 27.77 -22.57
N ILE A 669 22.46 26.71 -21.81
CA ILE A 669 21.57 26.17 -20.78
C ILE A 669 21.51 27.18 -19.62
N PRO A 670 20.31 27.67 -19.24
CA PRO A 670 20.18 28.57 -18.10
C PRO A 670 20.70 27.93 -16.81
N ASN A 671 21.35 28.73 -15.98
CA ASN A 671 21.77 28.29 -14.65
C ASN A 671 20.57 27.83 -13.81
N ASP A 672 20.75 26.73 -13.08
CA ASP A 672 19.76 26.28 -12.10
C ASP A 672 19.60 27.31 -10.97
N PRO A 673 18.42 27.35 -10.31
CA PRO A 673 18.26 28.11 -9.08
C PRO A 673 19.34 27.75 -8.05
N ILE A 674 19.83 28.75 -7.32
CA ILE A 674 20.83 28.54 -6.27
C ILE A 674 20.13 28.02 -5.02
N LEU A 675 20.58 26.86 -4.51
CA LEU A 675 20.21 26.40 -3.17
C LEU A 675 20.99 27.22 -2.15
N ASN A 676 20.31 28.08 -1.41
CA ASN A 676 20.90 28.91 -0.35
C ASN A 676 21.18 28.09 0.93
N VAL A 677 21.90 26.98 0.78
CA VAL A 677 22.30 26.10 1.88
C VAL A 677 23.62 26.63 2.48
N PRO A 678 23.67 26.94 3.79
CA PRO A 678 24.92 27.35 4.43
C PRO A 678 26.05 26.33 4.22
N ASN A 679 27.29 26.79 4.04
CA ASN A 679 28.44 25.92 3.75
C ASN A 679 28.62 24.77 4.77
N ILE A 680 28.27 25.00 6.03
CA ILE A 680 28.34 23.97 7.09
C ILE A 680 27.38 22.79 6.84
N TYR A 681 26.33 23.00 6.05
CA TYR A 681 25.29 22.01 5.73
C TYR A 681 25.34 21.52 4.28
N ILE A 682 26.36 21.90 3.50
CA ILE A 682 26.47 21.53 2.08
C ILE A 682 26.49 20.00 1.87
N ASN A 683 27.02 19.26 2.85
CA ASN A 683 27.09 17.80 2.83
C ASN A 683 25.73 17.13 3.05
N LEU A 684 24.70 17.86 3.50
CA LEU A 684 23.34 17.36 3.67
C LEU A 684 22.54 17.35 2.35
N ILE A 685 23.10 17.88 1.26
CA ILE A 685 22.49 17.75 -0.08
C ILE A 685 22.64 16.30 -0.55
N TRP A 686 21.64 15.48 -0.23
CA TRP A 686 21.61 14.03 -0.46
C TRP A 686 21.35 13.63 -1.91
N PHE A 687 20.94 14.58 -2.76
CA PHE A 687 20.60 14.35 -4.16
C PHE A 687 21.58 15.02 -5.15
N VAL A 688 21.67 14.47 -6.36
CA VAL A 688 22.45 15.04 -7.47
C VAL A 688 21.71 16.24 -8.06
N THR A 689 22.43 17.32 -8.41
CA THR A 689 21.82 18.50 -9.04
C THR A 689 21.98 18.47 -10.57
N PRO A 690 21.08 19.12 -11.34
CA PRO A 690 21.18 19.14 -12.80
C PRO A 690 22.51 19.66 -13.33
N ILE A 691 23.04 20.75 -12.76
CA ILE A 691 24.35 21.29 -13.14
C ILE A 691 25.51 20.28 -12.98
N GLN A 692 25.47 19.39 -11.99
CA GLN A 692 26.48 18.35 -11.82
C GLN A 692 26.44 17.35 -12.98
N ILE A 693 25.23 16.97 -13.43
CA ILE A 693 25.04 16.07 -14.57
C ILE A 693 25.45 16.74 -15.88
N ILE A 694 25.03 17.98 -16.12
CA ILE A 694 25.32 18.72 -17.37
C ILE A 694 26.83 18.78 -17.60
N ARG A 695 27.59 19.18 -16.57
CA ARG A 695 29.06 19.24 -16.66
C ARG A 695 29.67 17.88 -16.96
N LYS A 696 29.21 16.84 -16.25
CA LYS A 696 29.70 15.47 -16.45
C LYS A 696 29.46 14.97 -17.88
N ILE A 697 28.25 15.16 -18.41
CA ILE A 697 27.90 14.76 -19.78
C ILE A 697 28.75 15.52 -20.81
N ALA A 698 28.91 16.84 -20.64
CA ALA A 698 29.71 17.65 -21.54
C ALA A 698 31.19 17.25 -21.54
N ASP A 699 31.75 16.95 -20.37
CA ASP A 699 33.15 16.51 -20.22
C ASP A 699 33.36 15.12 -20.85
N ASP A 700 32.46 14.16 -20.59
CA ASP A 700 32.55 12.80 -21.16
C ASP A 700 32.43 12.81 -22.69
N PHE A 701 31.56 13.67 -23.24
CA PHE A 701 31.38 13.80 -24.68
C PHE A 701 32.63 14.40 -25.36
N LYS A 702 33.24 15.44 -24.76
CA LYS A 702 34.50 16.01 -25.24
C LYS A 702 35.62 14.97 -25.26
N GLN A 703 35.77 14.20 -24.17
CA GLN A 703 36.77 13.13 -24.09
C GLN A 703 36.54 12.03 -25.15
N LYS A 704 35.29 11.65 -25.40
CA LYS A 704 34.95 10.67 -26.44
C LYS A 704 35.33 11.18 -27.84
N GLN A 705 35.02 12.44 -28.17
CA GLN A 705 35.41 13.04 -29.45
C GLN A 705 36.94 13.13 -29.62
N GLU A 706 37.69 13.44 -28.56
CA GLU A 706 39.15 13.44 -28.59
C GLU A 706 39.74 12.04 -28.79
N THR A 707 39.12 11.02 -28.19
CA THR A 707 39.53 9.62 -28.33
C THR A 707 39.23 9.09 -29.74
N GLU A 708 38.07 9.42 -30.31
CA GLU A 708 37.72 9.05 -31.69
C GLU A 708 38.60 9.79 -32.73
N ARG A 709 38.91 11.08 -32.50
CA ARG A 709 39.84 11.85 -33.37
C ARG A 709 41.26 11.31 -33.35
N SER A 710 41.72 10.75 -32.23
CA SER A 710 43.06 10.16 -32.09
C SER A 710 43.17 8.74 -32.66
N GLN A 711 42.05 8.09 -33.00
CA GLN A 711 42.02 6.79 -33.69
C GLN A 711 41.92 6.88 -35.21
N LEU A 712 41.77 8.09 -35.79
CA LEU A 712 41.83 8.27 -37.23
C LEU A 712 43.27 8.00 -37.73
N PRO A 713 43.48 7.15 -38.76
CA PRO A 713 44.82 6.85 -39.24
C PRO A 713 45.50 8.12 -39.74
N PHE A 714 46.64 8.43 -39.14
CA PHE A 714 47.52 9.51 -39.56
C PHE A 714 48.01 9.21 -40.98
N TYR A 715 47.40 9.83 -42.00
CA TYR A 715 47.95 9.83 -43.36
C TYR A 715 48.99 10.96 -43.44
N PRO A 716 50.30 10.67 -43.49
CA PRO A 716 51.28 11.70 -43.75
C PRO A 716 51.04 12.25 -45.16
N ARG A 717 50.83 13.57 -45.26
CA ARG A 717 50.90 14.25 -46.55
C ARG A 717 52.34 14.17 -47.05
N PHE A 718 52.60 13.29 -48.02
CA PHE A 718 53.79 13.41 -48.85
C PHE A 718 53.57 14.62 -49.77
N ASN A 719 54.35 15.66 -49.58
CA ASN A 719 54.47 16.75 -50.54
C ASN A 719 55.27 16.23 -51.75
N GLU A 720 54.73 16.44 -52.96
CA GLU A 720 55.47 16.39 -54.24
C GLU A 720 56.40 17.59 -54.40
#